data_AF-A0A812ILY8-F1
#
_entry.id   AF-A0A812ILY8-F1
#
_cell.length_a   1.000
_cell.length_b   1.000
_cell.length_c   1.000
_cell.angle_alpha   90.00
_cell.angle_beta   90.00
_cell.angle_gamma   90.00
#
_symmetry.space_group_name_H-M   'P 1'
#
loop_
_entity.id
_entity.type
_entity.pdbx_description
1 polymer ?
#
loop_
_entity_poly.entity_id
_entity_poly.type
_entity_poly.pdbx_seq_one_letter_code
_entity_poly.pdbx_strand_id
1 'polypeptide(L)'
;MEPVPLTAWTGRNPCEHVNGKRYFIGNLASSATNCTVNRPMTTYADNFQVCHACAVAGCDTCSKEDGCQECMFPLTRLLLGPDDAIGSLLGSLGSEDEKQCVSVFIFIFAGLLLFTMVFAVLTLLRFLCLSLVSARSPGALEHCLQHRRRAKVHNYSVPGNVFYPLLATNMQRENISGLAPALYFRHLAFQALLSFFLTVLSLIGYFLPNLTKESASSPRLIRPEQLGLAQKLHAVMVFVFVFFAVIRWIWTQGRAARAEHEECSWFRVVFAESMVDPDPEEKQEEEVEAAEGAAAAKKKKRNKKKKDPAAGHAAQDEEAVPASAESPNAAQESDEEDKADVADATGDKKKKKKKKKAGGGGAKVFNIPEQDNTALRRVRNWAAVPTSRQSPAFDIPVSEQYPDSQFPLGECVEYVGSNAFRTTSAEKREMERLASYDYEKIRKAGEVHRQVRKYVQSFVKPGLKMTEICQRLERKTHELVVANGLEAGWGFPTGCSLNWVAAHYTPNYGDETVLQYDDVCKLDFGVQVGGRIVDCAFTMAFNERYDPIIEASQAGTNTGVKEAGIDARFQDIGAAIQETIESYEIELNGKTWPIKAVRNLNGHSIEAYRIHGCKSVPIVKNQESSFMEEGEFYAIETFASNGKGYVVEDLECSHFMKIFDAQHVPLRVKSSKALLHTIEQNFGTLGFCRRWLDDLGQTRHLMALKNLVDNDIVQPYPPLCDAKGSYVTQMEHTILLRPTCKEIVSRGDDF
;
A
#
# COMPACT_ATOMS: atom_id res chain seq x y z
N MET A 1 0.76 -53.63 33.21
CA MET A 1 0.04 -54.76 33.83
C MET A 1 -1.44 -54.43 33.75
N GLU A 2 -2.31 -55.17 33.08
CA GLU A 2 -2.17 -56.38 32.23
C GLU A 2 -3.27 -56.38 31.15
N PRO A 3 -3.14 -57.16 30.06
CA PRO A 3 -4.26 -57.45 29.16
C PRO A 3 -5.16 -58.56 29.73
N VAL A 4 -6.46 -58.53 29.40
CA VAL A 4 -7.41 -59.63 29.71
C VAL A 4 -8.11 -60.05 28.39
N PRO A 5 -8.30 -61.36 28.11
CA PRO A 5 -8.56 -61.83 26.75
C PRO A 5 -10.04 -61.94 26.37
N LEU A 6 -10.32 -61.94 25.06
CA LEU A 6 -11.60 -62.36 24.50
C LEU A 6 -11.80 -63.87 24.67
N THR A 7 -12.63 -64.29 25.62
CA THR A 7 -13.11 -65.68 25.71
C THR A 7 -14.18 -65.94 24.66
N ALA A 8 -13.85 -66.68 23.60
CA ALA A 8 -14.84 -67.23 22.67
C ALA A 8 -15.76 -68.23 23.39
N TRP A 9 -17.06 -68.16 23.16
CA TRP A 9 -18.00 -69.10 23.78
C TRP A 9 -18.22 -70.34 22.91
N THR A 10 -17.97 -71.51 23.47
CA THR A 10 -18.06 -72.80 22.77
C THR A 10 -19.42 -73.47 23.00
N GLY A 11 -20.17 -73.73 21.93
CA GLY A 11 -21.41 -74.50 21.97
C GLY A 11 -21.56 -75.38 20.71
N ARG A 12 -21.97 -76.64 20.87
CA ARG A 12 -22.24 -77.54 19.75
C ARG A 12 -23.61 -77.24 19.12
N ASN A 13 -23.75 -77.58 17.84
CA ASN A 13 -24.99 -77.42 17.08
C ASN A 13 -26.14 -78.28 17.69
N PRO A 14 -27.26 -77.68 18.15
CA PRO A 14 -28.39 -78.43 18.70
C PRO A 14 -29.30 -79.06 17.63
N CYS A 15 -29.02 -78.87 16.34
CA CYS A 15 -29.79 -79.47 15.24
C CYS A 15 -29.34 -80.90 14.85
N GLU A 16 -28.42 -81.52 15.61
CA GLU A 16 -28.12 -82.94 15.46
C GLU A 16 -29.32 -83.79 15.95
N HIS A 17 -30.07 -84.35 14.99
CA HIS A 17 -31.09 -85.41 15.16
C HIS A 17 -32.50 -85.08 15.70
N VAL A 18 -33.20 -84.05 15.19
CA VAL A 18 -34.69 -84.07 15.19
C VAL A 18 -35.28 -83.54 13.87
N ASN A 19 -35.93 -84.43 13.10
CA ASN A 19 -36.81 -84.05 12.00
C ASN A 19 -38.27 -83.93 12.49
N GLY A 20 -39.00 -82.88 12.07
CA GLY A 20 -40.47 -82.94 11.96
C GLY A 20 -41.35 -82.35 13.06
N LYS A 21 -40.93 -81.31 13.80
CA LYS A 21 -41.86 -80.49 14.62
C LYS A 21 -41.63 -78.98 14.42
N ARG A 22 -42.72 -78.20 14.40
CA ARG A 22 -42.69 -76.72 14.28
C ARG A 22 -42.20 -76.10 15.59
N TYR A 23 -41.27 -75.15 15.52
CA TYR A 23 -40.82 -74.37 16.66
C TYR A 23 -41.58 -73.03 16.77
N PHE A 24 -41.65 -72.46 17.97
CA PHE A 24 -42.49 -71.29 18.25
C PHE A 24 -41.76 -69.98 17.93
N ILE A 25 -42.37 -69.09 17.13
CA ILE A 25 -41.77 -67.84 16.64
C ILE A 25 -41.86 -66.72 17.71
N GLY A 26 -41.37 -67.00 18.92
CA GLY A 26 -41.23 -66.01 19.99
C GLY A 26 -39.89 -65.26 19.90
N ASN A 27 -38.79 -66.01 19.85
CA ASN A 27 -37.43 -65.44 19.94
C ASN A 27 -36.91 -64.80 18.64
N LEU A 28 -37.65 -64.89 17.52
CA LEU A 28 -37.26 -64.24 16.26
C LEU A 28 -37.56 -62.73 16.26
N ALA A 29 -38.52 -62.28 17.07
CA ALA A 29 -38.84 -60.85 17.20
C ALA A 29 -37.67 -60.08 17.83
N SER A 30 -37.09 -60.60 18.91
CA SER A 30 -35.91 -60.02 19.57
C SER A 30 -34.64 -60.13 18.73
N SER A 31 -34.48 -61.17 17.90
CA SER A 31 -33.35 -61.29 16.98
C SER A 31 -33.36 -60.21 15.89
N ALA A 32 -34.53 -59.86 15.34
CA ALA A 32 -34.63 -58.77 14.36
C ALA A 32 -34.23 -57.42 14.97
N THR A 33 -34.70 -57.11 16.18
CA THR A 33 -34.28 -55.89 16.91
C THR A 33 -32.79 -55.89 17.26
N ASN A 34 -32.21 -57.06 17.54
CA ASN A 34 -30.78 -57.19 17.81
C ASN A 34 -29.91 -57.02 16.54
N CYS A 35 -30.39 -57.37 15.35
CA CYS A 35 -29.66 -57.05 14.11
C CYS A 35 -29.52 -55.54 13.93
N THR A 36 -30.62 -54.77 14.03
CA THR A 36 -30.57 -53.31 13.84
C THR A 36 -29.79 -52.58 14.95
N VAL A 37 -29.86 -53.04 16.21
CA VAL A 37 -29.08 -52.46 17.31
C VAL A 37 -27.57 -52.72 17.18
N ASN A 38 -27.15 -53.90 16.70
CA ASN A 38 -25.72 -54.26 16.64
C ASN A 38 -25.05 -53.96 15.29
N ARG A 39 -25.82 -53.93 14.17
CA ARG A 39 -25.34 -53.59 12.83
C ARG A 39 -26.44 -52.87 12.02
N PRO A 40 -26.41 -51.52 11.93
CA PRO A 40 -27.47 -50.72 11.29
C PRO A 40 -27.76 -50.98 9.79
N MET A 41 -27.03 -51.90 9.12
CA MET A 41 -27.05 -52.13 7.68
C MET A 41 -27.53 -53.55 7.29
N THR A 42 -28.15 -54.30 8.21
CA THR A 42 -28.60 -55.69 8.01
C THR A 42 -29.96 -55.93 8.65
N THR A 43 -30.92 -56.45 7.88
CA THR A 43 -32.37 -56.29 8.15
C THR A 43 -33.16 -57.59 8.29
N TYR A 44 -32.57 -58.76 8.03
CA TYR A 44 -33.20 -60.06 8.33
C TYR A 44 -32.17 -61.08 8.85
N ALA A 45 -32.57 -61.88 9.84
CA ALA A 45 -31.76 -62.97 10.39
C ALA A 45 -32.26 -64.32 9.85
N ASP A 46 -31.34 -65.14 9.31
CA ASP A 46 -31.69 -66.44 8.74
C ASP A 46 -32.12 -67.48 9.81
N ASN A 47 -32.41 -68.71 9.39
CA ASN A 47 -32.78 -69.80 10.29
C ASN A 47 -31.68 -70.20 11.30
N PHE A 48 -30.45 -69.69 11.14
CA PHE A 48 -29.32 -69.85 12.07
C PHE A 48 -28.99 -68.53 12.82
N GLN A 49 -29.86 -67.53 12.71
CA GLN A 49 -29.77 -66.18 13.29
C GLN A 49 -28.63 -65.29 12.76
N VAL A 50 -28.20 -65.51 11.51
CA VAL A 50 -27.19 -64.68 10.82
C VAL A 50 -27.87 -63.51 10.10
N CYS A 51 -27.50 -62.27 10.42
CA CYS A 51 -28.07 -61.07 9.81
C CYS A 51 -27.54 -60.85 8.38
N HIS A 52 -28.42 -60.76 7.38
CA HIS A 52 -28.12 -60.45 5.97
C HIS A 52 -28.52 -59.03 5.57
N ALA A 53 -27.96 -58.54 4.44
CA ALA A 53 -28.27 -57.24 3.85
C ALA A 53 -29.27 -57.38 2.67
N CYS A 54 -30.01 -56.31 2.37
CA CYS A 54 -30.95 -56.29 1.24
C CYS A 54 -30.25 -56.46 -0.12
N ALA A 55 -30.87 -57.20 -1.04
CA ALA A 55 -30.39 -57.38 -2.40
C ALA A 55 -30.64 -56.17 -3.32
N VAL A 56 -31.49 -55.22 -2.91
CA VAL A 56 -31.83 -54.00 -3.66
C VAL A 56 -30.88 -52.87 -3.24
N ALA A 57 -30.04 -52.42 -4.17
CA ALA A 57 -29.06 -51.36 -3.89
C ALA A 57 -29.76 -50.03 -3.52
N GLY A 58 -29.39 -49.45 -2.37
CA GLY A 58 -29.90 -48.16 -1.88
C GLY A 58 -31.15 -48.23 -1.00
N CYS A 59 -31.69 -49.43 -0.75
CA CYS A 59 -32.78 -49.68 0.18
C CYS A 59 -32.30 -49.76 1.63
N ASP A 60 -33.06 -49.16 2.56
CA ASP A 60 -32.75 -49.01 3.98
C ASP A 60 -33.58 -49.99 4.84
N THR A 61 -34.88 -50.12 4.53
CA THR A 61 -35.83 -50.99 5.23
C THR A 61 -36.68 -51.84 4.26
N CYS A 62 -36.98 -53.08 4.66
CA CYS A 62 -37.80 -54.05 3.92
C CYS A 62 -38.99 -54.54 4.74
N SER A 63 -40.10 -54.85 4.08
CA SER A 63 -41.27 -55.49 4.68
C SER A 63 -41.14 -57.02 4.73
N LYS A 64 -42.14 -57.69 5.32
CA LYS A 64 -42.22 -59.17 5.40
C LYS A 64 -42.53 -59.88 4.08
N GLU A 65 -42.82 -59.13 3.02
CA GLU A 65 -43.37 -59.63 1.75
C GLU A 65 -42.47 -59.17 0.58
N ASP A 66 -41.15 -59.30 0.76
CA ASP A 66 -40.05 -58.97 -0.17
C ASP A 66 -40.02 -57.53 -0.76
N GLY A 67 -40.90 -56.63 -0.29
CA GLY A 67 -40.95 -55.22 -0.71
C GLY A 67 -40.01 -54.29 0.07
N CYS A 68 -39.23 -53.46 -0.64
CA CYS A 68 -38.53 -52.31 -0.06
C CYS A 68 -39.48 -51.17 0.28
N GLN A 69 -39.21 -50.43 1.37
CA GLN A 69 -40.07 -49.33 1.83
C GLN A 69 -39.36 -47.97 1.99
N GLU A 70 -38.08 -47.94 2.35
CA GLU A 70 -37.31 -46.68 2.46
C GLU A 70 -35.97 -46.76 1.73
N CYS A 71 -35.47 -45.63 1.23
CA CYS A 71 -34.22 -45.52 0.48
C CYS A 71 -33.27 -44.49 1.14
N MET A 72 -31.98 -44.82 1.22
CA MET A 72 -31.02 -44.33 2.23
C MET A 72 -30.50 -42.88 2.10
N PHE A 73 -31.25 -41.93 1.51
CA PHE A 73 -30.80 -40.54 1.28
C PHE A 73 -31.75 -39.48 1.88
N PRO A 74 -31.36 -38.78 2.95
CA PRO A 74 -32.21 -37.78 3.62
C PRO A 74 -32.59 -36.56 2.77
N LEU A 75 -31.79 -36.23 1.75
CA LEU A 75 -31.89 -34.95 1.01
C LEU A 75 -33.25 -34.76 0.33
N THR A 76 -33.87 -35.84 -0.15
CA THR A 76 -35.17 -35.83 -0.84
C THR A 76 -36.30 -35.37 0.07
N ARG A 77 -36.23 -35.69 1.37
CA ARG A 77 -37.22 -35.37 2.41
C ARG A 77 -37.12 -33.93 2.93
N LEU A 78 -36.10 -33.18 2.49
CA LEU A 78 -35.81 -31.81 2.90
C LEU A 78 -36.18 -30.77 1.82
N LEU A 79 -36.30 -31.19 0.56
CA LEU A 79 -36.52 -30.31 -0.60
C LEU A 79 -37.92 -30.43 -1.22
N LEU A 80 -38.64 -31.52 -0.95
CA LEU A 80 -40.06 -31.68 -1.28
C LEU A 80 -40.76 -32.19 -0.03
N GLY A 81 -41.83 -31.50 0.37
CA GLY A 81 -42.70 -31.90 1.47
C GLY A 81 -43.55 -33.13 1.09
N PRO A 82 -44.18 -33.79 2.08
CA PRO A 82 -45.04 -34.95 1.82
C PRO A 82 -46.26 -34.61 0.93
N ASP A 83 -46.64 -33.33 0.85
CA ASP A 83 -47.84 -32.84 0.15
C ASP A 83 -47.54 -32.14 -1.20
N ASP A 84 -46.29 -32.11 -1.66
CA ASP A 84 -45.92 -31.42 -2.90
C ASP A 84 -46.45 -32.15 -4.15
N ALA A 85 -47.34 -31.47 -4.90
CA ALA A 85 -48.04 -32.04 -6.06
C ALA A 85 -47.14 -32.62 -7.17
N ILE A 86 -45.87 -32.20 -7.22
CA ILE A 86 -44.85 -32.73 -8.14
C ILE A 86 -44.56 -34.21 -7.85
N GLY A 87 -44.59 -34.63 -6.58
CA GLY A 87 -44.39 -36.03 -6.18
C GLY A 87 -45.50 -36.95 -6.70
N SER A 88 -46.75 -36.48 -6.63
CA SER A 88 -47.92 -37.19 -7.19
C SER A 88 -47.83 -37.32 -8.72
N LEU A 89 -47.44 -36.24 -9.40
CA LEU A 89 -47.29 -36.23 -10.86
C LEU A 89 -46.21 -37.22 -11.35
N LEU A 90 -45.13 -37.39 -10.59
CA LEU A 90 -44.05 -38.34 -10.91
C LEU A 90 -44.37 -39.79 -10.50
N GLY A 91 -45.20 -40.00 -9.47
CA GLY A 91 -45.65 -41.34 -9.07
C GLY A 91 -46.45 -42.07 -10.16
N SER A 92 -47.13 -41.32 -11.03
CA SER A 92 -47.95 -41.81 -12.15
C SER A 92 -47.18 -42.58 -13.26
N LEU A 93 -45.84 -42.58 -13.22
CA LEU A 93 -44.99 -43.23 -14.22
C LEU A 93 -44.44 -44.61 -13.81
N GLY A 94 -44.78 -45.11 -12.62
CA GLY A 94 -44.41 -46.46 -12.15
C GLY A 94 -45.62 -47.37 -12.02
N SER A 95 -45.54 -48.60 -12.55
CA SER A 95 -46.54 -49.65 -12.33
C SER A 95 -46.53 -50.15 -10.88
N GLU A 96 -47.70 -50.46 -10.32
CA GLU A 96 -47.91 -50.63 -8.88
C GLU A 96 -47.11 -51.77 -8.20
N ASP A 97 -46.65 -52.77 -8.97
CA ASP A 97 -46.07 -54.02 -8.46
C ASP A 97 -44.53 -54.00 -8.20
N GLU A 98 -43.76 -53.00 -8.67
CA GLU A 98 -42.30 -52.94 -8.40
C GLU A 98 -41.85 -51.59 -7.78
N LYS A 99 -41.80 -51.54 -6.44
CA LYS A 99 -41.23 -50.41 -5.67
C LYS A 99 -39.69 -50.43 -5.68
N GLN A 100 -39.09 -50.17 -6.84
CA GLN A 100 -37.64 -50.05 -6.97
C GLN A 100 -37.13 -48.75 -6.31
N CYS A 101 -36.05 -48.81 -5.51
CA CYS A 101 -35.36 -47.63 -4.94
C CYS A 101 -34.56 -46.83 -5.99
N VAL A 102 -35.24 -46.35 -7.04
CA VAL A 102 -34.64 -45.70 -8.23
C VAL A 102 -35.19 -44.27 -8.36
N SER A 103 -34.93 -43.44 -7.33
CA SER A 103 -35.34 -42.02 -7.30
C SER A 103 -34.11 -41.09 -7.30
N VAL A 104 -33.23 -41.22 -6.31
CA VAL A 104 -32.07 -40.33 -6.11
C VAL A 104 -31.15 -40.27 -7.34
N PHE A 105 -30.87 -41.40 -7.97
CA PHE A 105 -30.05 -41.44 -9.19
C PHE A 105 -30.74 -40.75 -10.38
N ILE A 106 -32.07 -40.76 -10.48
CA ILE A 106 -32.79 -40.06 -11.55
C ILE A 106 -32.70 -38.54 -11.34
N PHE A 107 -32.90 -38.03 -10.12
CA PHE A 107 -32.77 -36.60 -9.84
C PHE A 107 -31.33 -36.09 -10.01
N ILE A 108 -30.33 -36.84 -9.53
CA ILE A 108 -28.92 -36.51 -9.75
C ILE A 108 -28.57 -36.55 -11.24
N PHE A 109 -29.05 -37.56 -11.98
CA PHE A 109 -28.82 -37.67 -13.42
C PHE A 109 -29.50 -36.54 -14.19
N ALA A 110 -30.76 -36.20 -13.90
CA ALA A 110 -31.46 -35.09 -14.53
C ALA A 110 -30.78 -33.73 -14.26
N GLY A 111 -30.34 -33.50 -13.03
CA GLY A 111 -29.58 -32.29 -12.66
C GLY A 111 -28.22 -32.22 -13.38
N LEU A 112 -27.42 -33.29 -13.35
CA LEU A 112 -26.12 -33.34 -14.03
C LEU A 112 -26.26 -33.27 -15.56
N LEU A 113 -27.30 -33.87 -16.13
CA LEU A 113 -27.61 -33.78 -17.56
C LEU A 113 -28.00 -32.35 -17.95
N LEU A 114 -28.84 -31.67 -17.14
CA LEU A 114 -29.21 -30.28 -17.35
C LEU A 114 -27.98 -29.35 -17.27
N PHE A 115 -27.13 -29.49 -16.26
CA PHE A 115 -25.87 -28.73 -16.17
C PHE A 115 -24.94 -29.04 -17.36
N THR A 116 -24.81 -30.32 -17.75
CA THR A 116 -23.99 -30.71 -18.92
C THR A 116 -24.53 -30.08 -20.21
N MET A 117 -25.85 -30.06 -20.41
CA MET A 117 -26.50 -29.41 -21.55
C MET A 117 -26.29 -27.89 -21.53
N VAL A 118 -26.50 -27.23 -20.39
CA VAL A 118 -26.28 -25.77 -20.24
C VAL A 118 -24.82 -25.41 -20.50
N PHE A 119 -23.85 -26.11 -19.90
CA PHE A 119 -22.44 -25.82 -20.12
C PHE A 119 -21.96 -26.23 -21.53
N ALA A 120 -22.56 -27.24 -22.17
CA ALA A 120 -22.32 -27.57 -23.57
C ALA A 120 -22.85 -26.48 -24.51
N VAL A 121 -24.07 -25.97 -24.28
CA VAL A 121 -24.64 -24.83 -25.03
C VAL A 121 -23.80 -23.56 -24.83
N LEU A 122 -23.35 -23.26 -23.60
CA LEU A 122 -22.41 -22.16 -23.34
C LEU A 122 -21.04 -22.36 -24.01
N THR A 123 -20.59 -23.62 -24.18
CA THR A 123 -19.35 -23.94 -24.91
C THR A 123 -19.54 -23.89 -26.43
N LEU A 124 -20.75 -24.16 -26.94
CA LEU A 124 -21.11 -23.95 -28.35
C LEU A 124 -21.23 -22.46 -28.66
N LEU A 125 -21.91 -21.69 -27.80
CA LEU A 125 -21.93 -20.22 -27.83
C LEU A 125 -20.51 -19.65 -27.78
N ARG A 126 -19.62 -20.18 -26.93
CA ARG A 126 -18.20 -19.83 -26.94
C ARG A 126 -17.58 -20.06 -28.32
N PHE A 127 -17.82 -21.19 -28.99
CA PHE A 127 -17.29 -21.43 -30.35
C PHE A 127 -17.84 -20.44 -31.37
N LEU A 128 -19.14 -20.14 -31.34
CA LEU A 128 -19.79 -19.19 -32.24
C LEU A 128 -19.28 -17.76 -32.00
N CYS A 129 -19.15 -17.33 -30.74
CA CYS A 129 -18.66 -16.00 -30.38
C CYS A 129 -17.14 -15.85 -30.58
N LEU A 130 -16.32 -16.88 -30.30
CA LEU A 130 -14.87 -16.83 -30.59
C LEU A 130 -14.56 -16.96 -32.09
N SER A 131 -15.49 -17.48 -32.92
CA SER A 131 -15.39 -17.34 -34.38
C SER A 131 -15.45 -15.87 -34.83
N LEU A 132 -16.06 -15.00 -34.02
CA LEU A 132 -16.08 -13.54 -34.21
C LEU A 132 -14.98 -12.82 -33.41
N VAL A 133 -14.28 -13.51 -32.50
CA VAL A 133 -13.19 -12.98 -31.67
C VAL A 133 -11.93 -13.84 -31.87
N SER A 134 -11.42 -13.79 -33.10
CA SER A 134 -10.09 -14.33 -33.43
C SER A 134 -9.00 -13.49 -32.76
N ALA A 135 -8.48 -13.96 -31.63
CA ALA A 135 -7.33 -13.37 -30.95
C ALA A 135 -6.03 -13.59 -31.75
N ARG A 136 -5.91 -12.90 -32.88
CA ARG A 136 -4.77 -12.95 -33.82
C ARG A 136 -4.35 -11.58 -34.36
N SER A 137 -4.71 -10.48 -33.70
CA SER A 137 -3.99 -9.23 -33.83
C SER A 137 -2.92 -9.14 -32.73
N PRO A 138 -1.62 -9.26 -33.04
CA PRO A 138 -0.55 -8.93 -32.09
C PRO A 138 -0.76 -7.54 -31.50
N GLY A 139 -1.21 -6.59 -32.32
CA GLY A 139 -1.58 -5.24 -31.91
C GLY A 139 -2.66 -5.14 -30.82
N ALA A 140 -3.53 -6.15 -30.60
CA ALA A 140 -4.45 -6.15 -29.47
C ALA A 140 -3.80 -6.63 -28.17
N LEU A 141 -2.92 -7.64 -28.23
CA LEU A 141 -2.08 -8.00 -27.09
C LEU A 141 -1.09 -6.86 -26.77
N GLU A 142 -0.56 -6.20 -27.79
CA GLU A 142 0.33 -5.05 -27.64
C GLU A 142 -0.41 -3.81 -27.13
N HIS A 143 -1.61 -3.47 -27.61
CA HIS A 143 -2.46 -2.45 -26.97
C HIS A 143 -2.76 -2.84 -25.51
N CYS A 144 -3.12 -4.09 -25.22
CA CYS A 144 -3.31 -4.53 -23.84
C CYS A 144 -2.03 -4.47 -22.99
N LEU A 145 -0.85 -4.73 -23.54
CA LEU A 145 0.43 -4.63 -22.83
C LEU A 145 0.90 -3.17 -22.67
N GLN A 146 0.70 -2.31 -23.67
CA GLN A 146 0.90 -0.87 -23.56
C GLN A 146 -0.08 -0.28 -22.52
N HIS A 147 -1.37 -0.62 -22.56
CA HIS A 147 -2.34 -0.20 -21.55
C HIS A 147 -2.08 -0.83 -20.18
N ARG A 148 -1.52 -2.04 -20.07
CA ARG A 148 -1.04 -2.62 -18.81
C ARG A 148 0.20 -1.91 -18.26
N ARG A 149 1.12 -1.46 -19.11
CA ARG A 149 2.23 -0.57 -18.75
C ARG A 149 1.74 0.86 -18.38
N ARG A 150 0.56 1.28 -18.86
CA ARG A 150 -0.12 2.52 -18.45
C ARG A 150 -1.00 2.37 -17.20
N ALA A 151 -1.42 1.15 -16.87
CA ALA A 151 -2.28 0.83 -15.72
C ALA A 151 -1.51 0.23 -14.52
N LYS A 152 -0.21 -0.06 -14.66
CA LYS A 152 0.68 -0.35 -13.54
C LYS A 152 1.80 0.69 -13.45
N VAL A 153 1.64 1.55 -12.45
CA VAL A 153 2.61 2.51 -11.88
C VAL A 153 2.92 3.73 -12.76
N HIS A 154 2.91 4.92 -12.16
CA HIS A 154 3.47 6.13 -12.75
C HIS A 154 4.93 5.90 -13.14
N ASN A 155 5.38 6.41 -14.29
CA ASN A 155 6.81 6.60 -14.50
C ASN A 155 7.25 7.90 -13.81
N TYR A 156 7.55 7.83 -12.51
CA TYR A 156 7.94 8.96 -11.67
C TYR A 156 9.19 9.74 -12.13
N SER A 157 9.88 9.30 -13.19
CA SER A 157 11.04 10.00 -13.79
C SER A 157 10.68 11.08 -14.82
N VAL A 158 9.39 11.32 -15.13
CA VAL A 158 8.97 12.29 -16.16
C VAL A 158 7.86 13.23 -15.63
N PRO A 159 8.05 14.56 -15.59
CA PRO A 159 7.02 15.49 -15.14
C PRO A 159 5.88 15.71 -16.16
N GLY A 160 4.63 15.75 -15.69
CA GLY A 160 3.46 16.18 -16.47
C GLY A 160 2.52 15.06 -16.93
N ASN A 161 1.85 14.40 -15.98
CA ASN A 161 0.81 13.41 -16.28
C ASN A 161 -0.50 14.07 -16.77
N VAL A 162 -0.72 14.08 -18.08
CA VAL A 162 -2.07 14.27 -18.64
C VAL A 162 -2.80 12.93 -18.57
N PHE A 163 -3.99 12.89 -17.96
CA PHE A 163 -4.86 11.70 -17.99
C PHE A 163 -5.06 11.22 -19.43
N TYR A 164 -4.80 9.94 -19.71
CA TYR A 164 -4.94 9.38 -21.05
C TYR A 164 -6.35 9.63 -21.61
N PRO A 165 -6.49 10.35 -22.75
CA PRO A 165 -7.80 10.65 -23.30
C PRO A 165 -8.44 9.41 -23.90
N LEU A 166 -9.38 8.81 -23.15
CA LEU A 166 -10.25 7.70 -23.59
C LEU A 166 -10.98 7.99 -24.92
N LEU A 167 -11.07 9.26 -25.32
CA LEU A 167 -11.54 9.75 -26.62
C LEU A 167 -10.83 9.13 -27.84
N ALA A 168 -9.61 8.60 -27.68
CA ALA A 168 -8.87 7.95 -28.77
C ALA A 168 -9.27 6.46 -28.98
N THR A 169 -9.70 5.77 -27.92
CA THR A 169 -9.99 4.32 -27.96
C THR A 169 -11.42 4.09 -28.46
N ASN A 170 -11.59 3.78 -29.75
CA ASN A 170 -12.91 3.51 -30.30
C ASN A 170 -13.41 2.12 -29.86
N MET A 171 -14.23 2.11 -28.80
CA MET A 171 -14.89 0.94 -28.20
C MET A 171 -15.70 0.08 -29.18
N GLN A 172 -16.09 0.61 -30.36
CA GLN A 172 -16.79 -0.14 -31.41
C GLN A 172 -15.84 -0.90 -32.37
N ARG A 173 -14.53 -0.68 -32.27
CA ARG A 173 -13.51 -1.25 -33.15
C ARG A 173 -12.40 -2.00 -32.41
N GLU A 174 -12.07 -1.62 -31.18
CA GLU A 174 -11.00 -2.24 -30.38
C GLU A 174 -11.55 -3.15 -29.27
N ASN A 175 -11.20 -4.43 -29.31
CA ASN A 175 -11.68 -5.41 -28.33
C ASN A 175 -10.79 -5.45 -27.07
N ILE A 176 -11.06 -4.52 -26.16
CA ILE A 176 -10.40 -4.37 -24.85
C ILE A 176 -10.72 -5.48 -23.82
N SER A 177 -11.52 -6.50 -24.15
CA SER A 177 -11.98 -7.48 -23.15
C SER A 177 -10.87 -8.39 -22.58
N GLY A 178 -9.71 -8.46 -23.24
CA GLY A 178 -8.47 -9.00 -22.67
C GLY A 178 -8.50 -10.51 -22.35
N LEU A 179 -7.72 -10.91 -21.34
CA LEU A 179 -7.54 -12.32 -20.98
C LEU A 179 -8.74 -12.90 -20.17
N ALA A 180 -9.55 -12.04 -19.55
CA ALA A 180 -10.60 -12.46 -18.61
C ALA A 180 -11.70 -13.33 -19.26
N PRO A 181 -12.27 -13.00 -20.45
CA PRO A 181 -13.18 -13.90 -21.17
C PRO A 181 -12.51 -15.24 -21.52
N ALA A 182 -11.24 -15.24 -21.92
CA ALA A 182 -10.54 -16.48 -22.26
C ALA A 182 -10.34 -17.41 -21.04
N LEU A 183 -10.14 -16.84 -19.85
CA LEU A 183 -10.10 -17.58 -18.59
C LEU A 183 -11.49 -18.04 -18.14
N TYR A 184 -12.51 -17.17 -18.22
CA TYR A 184 -13.90 -17.49 -17.91
C TYR A 184 -14.43 -18.65 -18.79
N PHE A 185 -14.22 -18.57 -20.10
CA PHE A 185 -14.59 -19.63 -21.04
C PHE A 185 -13.74 -20.90 -20.92
N ARG A 186 -12.50 -20.81 -20.40
CA ARG A 186 -11.72 -22.00 -19.97
C ARG A 186 -12.34 -22.64 -18.72
N HIS A 187 -12.83 -21.84 -17.76
CA HIS A 187 -13.53 -22.37 -16.58
C HIS A 187 -14.86 -23.02 -16.95
N LEU A 188 -15.68 -22.42 -17.82
CA LEU A 188 -16.92 -23.03 -18.32
C LEU A 188 -16.67 -24.36 -19.06
N ALA A 189 -15.60 -24.46 -19.86
CA ALA A 189 -15.23 -25.72 -20.52
C ALA A 189 -14.75 -26.80 -19.52
N PHE A 190 -14.13 -26.41 -18.40
CA PHE A 190 -13.80 -27.31 -17.30
C PHE A 190 -15.06 -27.79 -16.56
N GLN A 191 -16.00 -26.88 -16.26
CA GLN A 191 -17.30 -27.22 -15.66
C GLN A 191 -18.07 -28.22 -16.55
N ALA A 192 -18.18 -27.96 -17.85
CA ALA A 192 -18.82 -28.86 -18.82
C ALA A 192 -18.25 -30.29 -18.78
N LEU A 193 -16.91 -30.40 -18.79
CA LEU A 193 -16.21 -31.67 -18.77
C LEU A 193 -16.38 -32.40 -17.42
N LEU A 194 -16.34 -31.67 -16.31
CA LEU A 194 -16.60 -32.21 -14.97
C LEU A 194 -18.03 -32.76 -14.85
N SER A 195 -19.04 -32.00 -15.29
CA SER A 195 -20.44 -32.46 -15.31
C SER A 195 -20.63 -33.70 -16.20
N PHE A 196 -20.00 -33.75 -17.38
CA PHE A 196 -20.06 -34.92 -18.27
C PHE A 196 -19.48 -36.18 -17.61
N PHE A 197 -18.26 -36.12 -17.07
CA PHE A 197 -17.65 -37.29 -16.44
C PHE A 197 -18.38 -37.73 -15.17
N LEU A 198 -18.91 -36.80 -14.37
CA LEU A 198 -19.78 -37.14 -13.25
C LEU A 198 -21.08 -37.82 -13.71
N THR A 199 -21.70 -37.36 -14.80
CA THR A 199 -22.87 -38.00 -15.41
C THR A 199 -22.57 -39.45 -15.83
N VAL A 200 -21.43 -39.68 -16.49
CA VAL A 200 -20.98 -41.04 -16.91
C VAL A 200 -20.69 -41.93 -15.69
N LEU A 201 -20.04 -41.40 -14.65
CA LEU A 201 -19.79 -42.16 -13.42
C LEU A 201 -21.11 -42.48 -12.68
N SER A 202 -22.05 -41.55 -12.58
CA SER A 202 -23.39 -41.82 -12.01
C SER A 202 -24.15 -42.89 -12.79
N LEU A 203 -24.08 -42.90 -14.13
CA LEU A 203 -24.66 -43.97 -14.96
C LEU A 203 -24.02 -45.33 -14.67
N ILE A 204 -22.69 -45.41 -14.55
CA ILE A 204 -21.99 -46.65 -14.21
C ILE A 204 -22.44 -47.17 -12.83
N GLY A 205 -22.55 -46.27 -11.84
CA GLY A 205 -23.04 -46.62 -10.50
C GLY A 205 -24.49 -47.12 -10.50
N TYR A 206 -25.35 -46.51 -11.33
CA TYR A 206 -26.74 -46.90 -11.50
C TYR A 206 -26.91 -48.27 -12.18
N PHE A 207 -26.12 -48.57 -13.22
CA PHE A 207 -26.21 -49.86 -13.93
C PHE A 207 -25.45 -51.01 -13.23
N LEU A 208 -24.52 -50.73 -12.31
CA LEU A 208 -23.71 -51.73 -11.61
C LEU A 208 -24.53 -52.90 -11.01
N PRO A 209 -25.66 -52.68 -10.30
CA PRO A 209 -26.47 -53.77 -9.75
C PRO A 209 -27.19 -54.61 -10.82
N ASN A 210 -27.48 -54.03 -11.99
CA ASN A 210 -28.12 -54.79 -13.07
C ASN A 210 -27.14 -55.76 -13.77
N LEU A 211 -25.83 -55.56 -13.62
CA LEU A 211 -24.80 -56.49 -14.14
C LEU A 211 -24.71 -57.82 -13.35
N THR A 212 -25.40 -57.95 -12.22
CA THR A 212 -25.49 -59.20 -11.43
C THR A 212 -26.79 -59.97 -11.64
N LYS A 213 -27.77 -59.37 -12.32
CA LYS A 213 -29.01 -60.04 -12.74
C LYS A 213 -28.71 -60.97 -13.92
N GLU A 214 -29.48 -62.04 -14.03
CA GLU A 214 -29.35 -63.03 -15.09
C GLU A 214 -30.51 -62.88 -16.07
N SER A 215 -30.24 -63.00 -17.37
CA SER A 215 -31.23 -62.85 -18.44
C SER A 215 -31.06 -63.96 -19.47
N ALA A 216 -32.15 -64.37 -20.10
CA ALA A 216 -32.16 -65.41 -21.15
C ALA A 216 -31.26 -65.08 -22.37
N SER A 217 -30.82 -63.83 -22.51
CA SER A 217 -29.94 -63.36 -23.59
C SER A 217 -28.49 -63.04 -23.19
N SER A 218 -28.15 -63.01 -21.89
CA SER A 218 -26.81 -62.60 -21.41
C SER A 218 -26.41 -63.29 -20.10
N PRO A 219 -25.21 -63.90 -20.01
CA PRO A 219 -24.68 -64.44 -18.75
C PRO A 219 -24.29 -63.31 -17.77
N ARG A 220 -24.33 -63.60 -16.46
CA ARG A 220 -23.97 -62.63 -15.41
C ARG A 220 -22.51 -62.17 -15.57
N LEU A 221 -22.28 -60.86 -15.68
CA LEU A 221 -20.94 -60.27 -15.81
C LEU A 221 -20.22 -60.15 -14.47
N ILE A 222 -20.97 -59.91 -13.39
CA ILE A 222 -20.44 -59.77 -12.03
C ILE A 222 -21.19 -60.76 -11.14
N ARG A 223 -20.47 -61.49 -10.28
CA ARG A 223 -21.12 -62.37 -9.30
C ARG A 223 -21.74 -61.55 -8.16
N PRO A 224 -22.89 -61.94 -7.58
CA PRO A 224 -23.51 -61.18 -6.48
C PRO A 224 -22.55 -60.92 -5.30
N GLU A 225 -21.72 -61.90 -4.95
CA GLU A 225 -20.67 -61.82 -3.92
C GLU A 225 -19.61 -60.72 -4.18
N GLN A 226 -19.47 -60.25 -5.42
CA GLN A 226 -18.50 -59.22 -5.85
C GLN A 226 -19.13 -57.82 -5.97
N LEU A 227 -20.47 -57.68 -5.93
CA LEU A 227 -21.14 -56.39 -6.14
C LEU A 227 -20.72 -55.34 -5.12
N GLY A 228 -20.64 -55.70 -3.84
CA GLY A 228 -20.20 -54.81 -2.77
C GLY A 228 -18.72 -54.38 -2.87
N LEU A 229 -17.89 -55.12 -3.60
CA LEU A 229 -16.52 -54.71 -3.93
C LEU A 229 -16.53 -53.75 -5.14
N ALA A 230 -17.30 -54.08 -6.19
CA ALA A 230 -17.45 -53.23 -7.37
C ALA A 230 -18.01 -51.84 -7.02
N GLN A 231 -19.02 -51.77 -6.14
CA GLN A 231 -19.58 -50.50 -5.64
C GLN A 231 -18.56 -49.68 -4.83
N LYS A 232 -17.72 -50.32 -4.01
CA LYS A 232 -16.66 -49.62 -3.27
C LYS A 232 -15.57 -49.08 -4.19
N LEU A 233 -15.15 -49.87 -5.19
CA LEU A 233 -14.21 -49.42 -6.23
C LEU A 233 -14.78 -48.26 -7.04
N HIS A 234 -16.07 -48.30 -7.38
CA HIS A 234 -16.76 -47.20 -8.06
C HIS A 234 -16.79 -45.91 -7.23
N ALA A 235 -17.15 -45.99 -5.94
CA ALA A 235 -17.12 -44.84 -5.03
C ALA A 235 -15.71 -44.23 -4.89
N VAL A 236 -14.67 -45.08 -4.82
CA VAL A 236 -13.27 -44.62 -4.83
C VAL A 236 -12.91 -43.93 -6.15
N MET A 237 -13.33 -44.45 -7.30
CA MET A 237 -13.10 -43.79 -8.60
C MET A 237 -13.77 -42.41 -8.67
N VAL A 238 -15.01 -42.26 -8.15
CA VAL A 238 -15.69 -40.97 -8.07
C VAL A 238 -14.92 -39.98 -7.19
N PHE A 239 -14.53 -40.40 -5.98
CA PHE A 239 -13.78 -39.54 -5.06
C PHE A 239 -12.43 -39.09 -5.65
N VAL A 240 -11.67 -40.03 -6.20
CA VAL A 240 -10.37 -39.77 -6.85
C VAL A 240 -10.52 -38.84 -8.05
N PHE A 241 -11.56 -39.01 -8.87
CA PHE A 241 -11.83 -38.12 -10.00
C PHE A 241 -12.16 -36.70 -9.55
N VAL A 242 -13.03 -36.52 -8.55
CA VAL A 242 -13.37 -35.21 -7.98
C VAL A 242 -12.14 -34.54 -7.36
N PHE A 243 -11.34 -35.28 -6.60
CA PHE A 243 -10.10 -34.77 -6.00
C PHE A 243 -9.12 -34.27 -7.07
N PHE A 244 -8.84 -35.08 -8.10
CA PHE A 244 -7.96 -34.64 -9.19
C PHE A 244 -8.56 -33.51 -10.04
N ALA A 245 -9.89 -33.41 -10.18
CA ALA A 245 -10.53 -32.28 -10.84
C ALA A 245 -10.30 -30.96 -10.06
N VAL A 246 -10.47 -30.98 -8.72
CA VAL A 246 -10.23 -29.82 -7.86
C VAL A 246 -8.75 -29.42 -7.87
N ILE A 247 -7.82 -30.37 -7.70
CA ILE A 247 -6.38 -30.09 -7.77
C ILE A 247 -5.99 -29.54 -9.15
N ARG A 248 -6.55 -30.09 -10.24
CA ARG A 248 -6.33 -29.60 -11.61
C ARG A 248 -6.88 -28.19 -11.82
N TRP A 249 -8.04 -27.86 -11.23
CA TRP A 249 -8.59 -26.50 -11.27
C TRP A 249 -7.66 -25.51 -10.56
N ILE A 250 -7.24 -25.80 -9.33
CA ILE A 250 -6.27 -25.01 -8.56
C ILE A 250 -4.96 -24.83 -9.34
N TRP A 251 -4.42 -25.90 -9.94
CA TRP A 251 -3.22 -25.85 -10.79
C TRP A 251 -3.43 -25.14 -12.14
N THR A 252 -4.66 -24.98 -12.64
CA THR A 252 -4.92 -24.12 -13.80
C THR A 252 -5.02 -22.65 -13.43
N GLN A 253 -5.61 -22.30 -12.28
CA GLN A 253 -5.58 -20.90 -11.78
C GLN A 253 -4.15 -20.49 -11.46
N GLY A 254 -3.42 -21.33 -10.71
CA GLY A 254 -2.00 -21.12 -10.40
C GLY A 254 -1.06 -21.16 -11.61
N ARG A 255 -1.49 -21.64 -12.79
CA ARG A 255 -0.73 -21.49 -14.05
C ARG A 255 -1.16 -20.29 -14.88
N ALA A 256 -2.42 -19.84 -14.78
CA ALA A 256 -2.82 -18.56 -15.35
C ALA A 256 -2.10 -17.40 -14.65
N ALA A 257 -2.04 -17.40 -13.32
CA ALA A 257 -1.32 -16.40 -12.53
C ALA A 257 0.22 -16.47 -12.73
N ARG A 258 0.80 -17.65 -12.96
CA ARG A 258 2.23 -17.79 -13.29
C ARG A 258 2.56 -17.39 -14.73
N ALA A 259 1.67 -17.61 -15.70
CA ALA A 259 1.89 -17.13 -17.07
C ALA A 259 2.10 -15.60 -17.12
N GLU A 260 1.32 -14.82 -16.33
CA GLU A 260 1.53 -13.37 -16.18
C GLU A 260 2.92 -13.00 -15.64
N HIS A 261 3.60 -13.91 -14.92
CA HIS A 261 4.88 -13.69 -14.27
C HIS A 261 6.06 -14.27 -15.07
N GLU A 262 5.84 -15.37 -15.79
CA GLU A 262 6.84 -16.09 -16.59
C GLU A 262 6.98 -15.51 -18.00
N GLU A 263 5.88 -15.06 -18.64
CA GLU A 263 5.98 -14.32 -19.92
C GLU A 263 6.70 -12.97 -19.75
N CYS A 264 6.59 -12.34 -18.57
CA CYS A 264 7.39 -11.16 -18.21
C CYS A 264 8.89 -11.48 -17.99
N SER A 265 9.24 -12.74 -17.74
CA SER A 265 10.62 -13.18 -17.54
C SER A 265 11.31 -13.49 -18.86
N TRP A 266 10.66 -14.28 -19.73
CA TRP A 266 11.28 -14.72 -20.99
C TRP A 266 11.52 -13.56 -21.98
N PHE A 267 10.61 -12.58 -22.01
CA PHE A 267 10.79 -11.36 -22.83
C PHE A 267 11.92 -10.43 -22.33
N ARG A 268 12.33 -10.49 -21.06
CA ARG A 268 13.45 -9.69 -20.54
C ARG A 268 14.80 -10.12 -21.10
N VAL A 269 14.96 -11.40 -21.46
CA VAL A 269 16.21 -11.90 -22.06
C VAL A 269 16.32 -11.41 -23.51
N VAL A 270 15.25 -11.57 -24.29
CA VAL A 270 15.22 -11.19 -25.72
C VAL A 270 15.36 -9.66 -25.92
N PHE A 271 14.82 -8.84 -24.99
CA PHE A 271 15.02 -7.38 -25.04
C PHE A 271 16.39 -6.91 -24.50
N ALA A 272 17.13 -7.74 -23.75
CA ALA A 272 18.47 -7.38 -23.28
C ALA A 272 19.50 -7.42 -24.42
N GLU A 273 19.39 -8.39 -25.33
CA GLU A 273 20.24 -8.45 -26.54
C GLU A 273 19.88 -7.37 -27.59
N SER A 274 18.70 -6.77 -27.49
CA SER A 274 18.28 -5.63 -28.34
C SER A 274 18.44 -4.25 -27.66
N MET A 275 19.23 -4.16 -26.59
CA MET A 275 19.52 -2.92 -25.85
C MET A 275 21.02 -2.71 -25.63
N VAL A 276 21.82 -3.04 -26.65
CA VAL A 276 23.09 -2.36 -26.90
C VAL A 276 22.76 -1.11 -27.71
N ASP A 277 22.94 0.09 -27.13
CA ASP A 277 22.88 1.34 -27.90
C ASP A 277 23.98 1.33 -28.98
N PRO A 278 23.68 1.70 -30.25
CA PRO A 278 24.71 1.99 -31.23
C PRO A 278 25.50 3.24 -30.83
N ASP A 279 26.74 3.34 -31.31
CA ASP A 279 27.68 4.41 -30.96
C ASP A 279 27.09 5.82 -31.26
N PRO A 280 27.40 6.87 -30.48
CA PRO A 280 26.78 8.19 -30.64
C PRO A 280 27.02 8.89 -31.99
N GLU A 281 27.90 8.38 -32.85
CA GLU A 281 28.22 8.96 -34.15
C GLU A 281 27.12 8.70 -35.20
N GLU A 282 26.48 7.52 -35.24
CA GLU A 282 25.44 7.20 -36.27
C GLU A 282 24.20 8.11 -36.17
N LYS A 283 23.83 8.58 -34.96
CA LYS A 283 22.67 9.46 -34.77
C LYS A 283 22.86 10.86 -35.35
N GLN A 284 24.09 11.30 -35.64
CA GLN A 284 24.32 12.57 -36.36
C GLN A 284 24.17 12.44 -37.87
N GLU A 285 24.31 11.23 -38.46
CA GLU A 285 24.17 11.06 -39.91
C GLU A 285 22.68 10.96 -40.32
N GLU A 286 21.83 10.23 -39.58
CA GLU A 286 20.39 10.15 -39.89
C GLU A 286 19.65 11.50 -39.77
N GLU A 287 19.93 12.32 -38.74
CA GLU A 287 19.28 13.63 -38.62
C GLU A 287 19.74 14.62 -39.72
N VAL A 288 20.98 14.48 -40.21
CA VAL A 288 21.50 15.28 -41.33
C VAL A 288 20.87 14.86 -42.66
N GLU A 289 20.80 13.56 -42.98
CA GLU A 289 20.09 13.09 -44.19
C GLU A 289 18.60 13.50 -44.20
N ALA A 290 17.93 13.40 -43.05
CA ALA A 290 16.53 13.82 -42.90
C ALA A 290 16.35 15.34 -43.16
N ALA A 291 17.29 16.16 -42.67
CA ALA A 291 17.29 17.61 -42.90
C ALA A 291 17.57 17.97 -44.37
N GLU A 292 18.54 17.32 -45.01
CA GLU A 292 18.89 17.52 -46.42
C GLU A 292 17.73 17.12 -47.35
N GLY A 293 17.09 15.97 -47.09
CA GLY A 293 15.91 15.50 -47.83
C GLY A 293 14.75 16.50 -47.78
N ALA A 294 14.47 17.07 -46.60
CA ALA A 294 13.46 18.10 -46.42
C ALA A 294 13.80 19.43 -47.14
N ALA A 295 15.09 19.80 -47.19
CA ALA A 295 15.57 20.97 -47.92
C ALA A 295 15.45 20.78 -49.45
N ALA A 296 15.83 19.60 -49.97
CA ALA A 296 15.73 19.25 -51.38
C ALA A 296 14.27 19.30 -51.89
N ALA A 297 13.31 18.79 -51.10
CA ALA A 297 11.88 18.85 -51.40
C ALA A 297 11.37 20.30 -51.53
N LYS A 298 11.78 21.20 -50.63
CA LYS A 298 11.42 22.63 -50.69
C LYS A 298 12.06 23.35 -51.88
N LYS A 299 13.31 23.02 -52.25
CA LYS A 299 13.97 23.56 -53.46
C LYS A 299 13.23 23.17 -54.75
N LYS A 300 12.88 21.88 -54.93
CA LYS A 300 12.16 21.42 -56.14
C LYS A 300 10.77 22.06 -56.30
N LYS A 301 10.04 22.34 -55.20
CA LYS A 301 8.68 22.93 -55.26
C LYS A 301 8.67 24.43 -55.58
N ARG A 302 9.77 25.15 -55.39
CA ARG A 302 9.89 26.60 -55.61
C ARG A 302 10.23 26.99 -57.07
N ASN A 303 10.74 26.05 -57.88
CA ASN A 303 11.25 26.33 -59.23
C ASN A 303 10.27 26.06 -60.41
N LYS A 304 8.96 25.86 -60.13
CA LYS A 304 7.93 25.60 -61.17
C LYS A 304 6.82 26.66 -61.22
N LYS A 305 7.05 27.88 -60.71
CA LYS A 305 6.03 28.95 -60.71
C LYS A 305 6.57 30.38 -60.88
N LYS A 306 7.34 30.62 -61.95
CA LYS A 306 7.54 31.96 -62.53
C LYS A 306 7.86 31.86 -64.02
N LYS A 307 7.00 32.46 -64.86
CA LYS A 307 7.26 32.88 -66.25
C LYS A 307 6.12 33.82 -66.71
N ASP A 308 6.18 35.06 -66.22
CA ASP A 308 5.93 36.38 -66.85
C ASP A 308 4.80 36.58 -67.89
N PRO A 309 4.32 37.83 -68.18
CA PRO A 309 4.73 39.17 -67.72
C PRO A 309 3.54 39.90 -67.00
N ALA A 310 3.33 41.24 -66.92
CA ALA A 310 4.01 42.47 -67.36
C ALA A 310 3.63 43.68 -66.47
N ALA A 311 4.46 44.75 -66.48
CA ALA A 311 4.19 46.15 -66.06
C ALA A 311 3.74 46.43 -64.59
N GLY A 312 4.03 47.60 -63.99
CA GLY A 312 4.88 48.73 -64.42
C GLY A 312 4.76 49.94 -63.46
N HIS A 313 5.72 50.89 -63.54
CA HIS A 313 5.86 52.12 -62.71
C HIS A 313 6.23 51.87 -61.22
N ALA A 314 7.30 52.43 -60.64
CA ALA A 314 7.73 53.84 -60.39
C ALA A 314 7.25 54.33 -59.00
N ALA A 315 8.01 55.09 -58.19
CA ALA A 315 9.39 55.62 -58.34
C ALA A 315 10.03 55.92 -56.95
N GLN A 316 11.36 56.09 -56.91
CA GLN A 316 12.14 56.86 -55.89
C GLN A 316 12.09 56.37 -54.42
N ASP A 317 13.00 56.71 -53.49
CA ASP A 317 14.47 56.99 -53.44
C ASP A 317 14.87 56.62 -51.96
N GLU A 318 16.07 56.74 -51.36
CA GLU A 318 17.34 57.43 -51.66
C GLU A 318 18.53 56.60 -51.04
N GLU A 319 19.47 57.22 -50.30
CA GLU A 319 20.68 56.62 -49.68
C GLU A 319 20.73 56.95 -48.14
N ALA A 320 21.75 56.75 -47.28
CA ALA A 320 23.17 56.31 -47.37
C ALA A 320 23.68 55.71 -46.02
N VAL A 321 24.96 55.33 -45.94
CA VAL A 321 25.70 54.71 -44.78
C VAL A 321 27.22 55.09 -44.86
N PRO A 322 28.16 54.78 -43.91
CA PRO A 322 28.16 53.89 -42.72
C PRO A 322 28.89 54.48 -41.46
N ALA A 323 29.48 53.60 -40.60
CA ALA A 323 30.55 53.83 -39.58
C ALA A 323 30.14 54.53 -38.25
N SER A 324 30.78 54.34 -37.08
CA SER A 324 31.78 53.38 -36.52
C SER A 324 31.70 53.45 -34.95
N ALA A 325 32.53 52.89 -34.05
CA ALA A 325 33.85 52.24 -34.05
C ALA A 325 34.01 51.26 -32.84
N GLU A 326 35.23 50.99 -32.35
CA GLU A 326 35.58 50.01 -31.29
C GLU A 326 36.37 50.64 -30.10
N SER A 327 36.16 50.13 -28.87
CA SER A 327 37.14 49.68 -27.82
C SER A 327 38.39 50.54 -27.46
N PRO A 328 39.37 50.14 -26.59
CA PRO A 328 39.52 48.96 -25.71
C PRO A 328 40.10 49.20 -24.26
N ASN A 329 40.37 48.11 -23.51
CA ASN A 329 41.48 47.91 -22.53
C ASN A 329 41.56 48.72 -21.21
N ALA A 330 42.38 48.37 -20.19
CA ALA A 330 42.94 47.08 -19.69
C ALA A 330 43.60 47.30 -18.29
N ALA A 331 44.14 46.24 -17.67
CA ALA A 331 44.80 46.27 -16.34
C ALA A 331 46.34 46.41 -16.41
N GLN A 332 47.00 46.67 -15.26
CA GLN A 332 48.44 46.41 -15.07
C GLN A 332 48.84 46.23 -13.58
N GLU A 333 50.00 45.62 -13.34
CA GLU A 333 50.52 45.10 -12.05
C GLU A 333 51.72 45.91 -11.51
N SER A 334 52.21 45.62 -10.29
CA SER A 334 53.63 45.79 -9.88
C SER A 334 53.97 45.10 -8.53
N ASP A 335 55.20 44.63 -8.37
CA ASP A 335 55.74 43.89 -7.20
C ASP A 335 57.16 44.38 -6.78
N GLU A 336 57.56 44.07 -5.52
CA GLU A 336 58.94 44.02 -4.94
C GLU A 336 59.80 45.33 -4.85
N GLU A 337 60.82 45.51 -3.99
CA GLU A 337 61.67 44.58 -3.17
C GLU A 337 61.60 44.79 -1.62
N ASP A 338 62.70 45.18 -0.93
CA ASP A 338 62.99 44.83 0.49
C ASP A 338 63.98 45.81 1.21
N LYS A 339 64.16 45.61 2.54
CA LYS A 339 65.25 46.04 3.48
C LYS A 339 65.18 47.41 4.19
N ALA A 340 65.68 47.56 5.43
CA ALA A 340 65.89 46.61 6.57
C ALA A 340 66.32 47.39 7.86
N ASP A 341 65.88 46.93 9.05
CA ASP A 341 66.53 46.96 10.40
C ASP A 341 65.42 46.67 11.46
N VAL A 342 65.41 45.61 12.30
CA VAL A 342 66.37 45.08 13.32
C VAL A 342 66.38 45.96 14.60
N ALA A 343 66.10 45.49 15.83
CA ALA A 343 65.57 44.22 16.38
C ALA A 343 64.84 44.56 17.72
N ASP A 344 64.36 43.69 18.62
CA ASP A 344 64.36 42.23 18.85
C ASP A 344 63.04 41.92 19.67
N ALA A 345 62.62 40.73 20.13
CA ALA A 345 63.16 39.37 20.28
C ALA A 345 61.96 38.37 20.32
N THR A 346 62.04 37.04 20.41
CA THR A 346 63.13 36.04 20.66
C THR A 346 62.94 34.87 19.64
N GLY A 347 63.52 33.65 19.68
CA GLY A 347 64.30 32.93 20.71
C GLY A 347 64.49 31.40 20.47
N ASP A 348 63.75 30.79 19.53
CA ASP A 348 63.56 29.33 19.40
C ASP A 348 64.80 28.52 18.92
N LYS A 349 64.86 27.21 19.27
CA LYS A 349 65.95 26.27 18.94
C LYS A 349 65.47 24.85 18.56
N LYS A 350 65.28 24.67 17.24
CA LYS A 350 65.50 23.43 16.42
C LYS A 350 65.50 22.06 17.13
N LYS A 351 64.64 21.15 16.67
CA LYS A 351 65.01 19.71 16.55
C LYS A 351 64.42 19.01 15.31
N LYS A 352 65.14 18.00 14.81
CA LYS A 352 64.98 17.36 13.48
C LYS A 352 63.67 16.57 13.31
N LYS A 353 63.23 16.49 12.04
CA LYS A 353 62.23 15.55 11.48
C LYS A 353 62.27 14.16 12.14
N LYS A 354 61.10 13.63 12.52
CA LYS A 354 60.83 12.18 12.61
C LYS A 354 59.49 11.89 11.94
N LYS A 355 59.51 11.07 10.88
CA LYS A 355 58.34 10.78 10.02
C LYS A 355 57.35 9.88 10.78
N LYS A 356 56.36 10.46 11.47
CA LYS A 356 55.20 9.70 12.00
C LYS A 356 54.32 9.24 10.83
N LYS A 357 53.75 8.04 10.93
CA LYS A 357 52.66 7.59 10.06
C LYS A 357 51.44 8.49 10.29
N ALA A 358 50.59 8.65 9.28
CA ALA A 358 49.20 9.03 9.51
C ALA A 358 48.54 7.93 10.36
N GLY A 359 48.06 8.30 11.54
CA GLY A 359 47.05 7.55 12.29
C GLY A 359 45.75 8.33 12.19
N GLY A 360 44.61 7.63 12.13
CA GLY A 360 43.30 8.27 11.95
C GLY A 360 43.04 9.33 13.03
N GLY A 361 42.55 10.50 12.60
CA GLY A 361 42.08 11.52 13.52
C GLY A 361 40.78 11.05 14.17
N GLY A 362 40.76 10.93 15.50
CA GLY A 362 39.51 10.80 16.23
C GLY A 362 38.72 12.12 16.11
N ALA A 363 37.39 12.01 15.99
CA ALA A 363 36.51 13.18 15.98
C ALA A 363 36.72 14.02 17.26
N LYS A 364 36.60 15.34 17.14
CA LYS A 364 36.75 16.26 18.27
C LYS A 364 35.56 16.07 19.22
N VAL A 365 35.85 15.74 20.48
CA VAL A 365 34.84 15.49 21.52
C VAL A 365 34.66 16.73 22.39
N PHE A 366 33.43 16.96 22.83
CA PHE A 366 33.02 18.04 23.71
C PHE A 366 32.22 17.51 24.91
N ASN A 367 32.23 18.25 26.01
CA ASN A 367 31.29 18.07 27.11
C ASN A 367 30.12 19.05 26.90
N ILE A 368 28.90 18.54 26.75
CA ILE A 368 27.68 19.36 26.75
C ILE A 368 27.03 19.20 28.14
N PRO A 369 26.79 20.29 28.89
CA PRO A 369 26.11 20.23 30.18
C PRO A 369 24.63 19.83 30.03
N GLU A 370 23.95 19.59 31.16
CA GLU A 370 22.49 19.46 31.18
C GLU A 370 21.85 20.75 30.65
N GLN A 371 20.80 20.62 29.84
CA GLN A 371 19.99 21.75 29.40
C GLN A 371 18.69 21.76 30.22
N ASP A 372 18.58 22.73 31.11
CA ASP A 372 17.37 23.04 31.85
C ASP A 372 16.31 23.62 30.90
N ASN A 373 15.20 22.91 30.76
CA ASN A 373 14.04 23.28 29.96
C ASN A 373 12.84 23.64 30.86
N THR A 374 12.98 23.75 32.19
CA THR A 374 11.85 23.94 33.14
C THR A 374 11.03 25.23 32.91
N ALA A 375 11.58 26.22 32.21
CA ALA A 375 10.84 27.40 31.75
C ALA A 375 9.81 27.10 30.65
N LEU A 376 9.93 25.98 29.93
CA LEU A 376 9.01 25.51 28.90
C LEU A 376 8.09 24.45 29.49
N ARG A 377 6.78 24.65 29.36
CA ARG A 377 5.79 23.72 29.90
C ARG A 377 5.82 22.39 29.15
N ARG A 378 6.00 21.31 29.93
CA ARG A 378 5.94 19.90 29.49
C ARG A 378 6.95 19.50 28.40
N VAL A 379 8.05 20.25 28.27
CA VAL A 379 9.26 19.82 27.55
C VAL A 379 10.28 19.34 28.58
N ARG A 380 10.88 18.17 28.42
CA ARG A 380 11.85 17.63 29.41
C ARG A 380 13.22 18.28 29.26
N ASN A 381 14.02 18.27 30.33
CA ASN A 381 15.44 18.62 30.30
C ASN A 381 16.22 17.64 29.42
N TRP A 382 17.26 18.12 28.74
CA TRP A 382 18.21 17.22 28.08
C TRP A 382 19.36 16.90 29.02
N ALA A 383 19.65 15.60 29.20
CA ALA A 383 20.75 15.14 30.02
C ALA A 383 22.12 15.69 29.57
N ALA A 384 23.06 15.81 30.51
CA ALA A 384 24.44 16.13 30.21
C ALA A 384 25.10 15.01 29.37
N VAL A 385 25.88 15.40 28.36
CA VAL A 385 26.60 14.48 27.46
C VAL A 385 28.11 14.76 27.58
N PRO A 386 28.84 14.01 28.45
CA PRO A 386 30.28 14.23 28.67
C PRO A 386 31.17 13.98 27.46
N THR A 387 30.67 13.22 26.48
CA THR A 387 31.39 12.73 25.30
C THR A 387 30.55 12.97 24.04
N SER A 388 30.23 14.23 23.77
CA SER A 388 29.46 14.66 22.59
C SER A 388 30.35 14.82 21.35
N ARG A 389 29.81 14.53 20.16
CA ARG A 389 30.41 14.89 18.85
C ARG A 389 29.96 16.27 18.36
N GLN A 390 28.86 16.80 18.89
CA GLN A 390 28.40 18.19 18.70
C GLN A 390 29.04 19.11 19.75
N SER A 391 29.25 20.38 19.42
CA SER A 391 29.76 21.40 20.35
C SER A 391 28.62 22.09 21.14
N PRO A 392 28.94 22.80 22.25
CA PRO A 392 27.96 23.63 22.95
C PRO A 392 27.34 24.78 22.14
N ALA A 393 27.90 25.12 20.96
CA ALA A 393 27.37 26.15 20.07
C ALA A 393 26.46 25.60 18.96
N PHE A 394 26.26 24.27 18.91
CA PHE A 394 25.50 23.58 17.86
C PHE A 394 26.01 23.91 16.44
N ASP A 395 27.33 23.94 16.25
CA ASP A 395 28.01 24.41 15.03
C ASP A 395 28.66 23.29 14.20
N ILE A 396 28.63 22.03 14.65
CA ILE A 396 29.20 20.89 13.92
C ILE A 396 28.10 20.18 13.12
N PRO A 397 28.19 20.10 11.78
CA PRO A 397 27.17 19.44 10.97
C PRO A 397 27.00 17.95 11.29
N VAL A 398 25.78 17.43 11.16
CA VAL A 398 25.47 16.04 11.56
C VAL A 398 26.25 15.01 10.72
N SER A 399 26.57 15.30 9.46
CA SER A 399 27.45 14.45 8.64
C SER A 399 28.92 14.40 9.11
N GLU A 400 29.41 15.44 9.81
CA GLU A 400 30.76 15.41 10.42
C GLU A 400 30.75 14.66 11.76
N GLN A 401 29.61 14.65 12.46
CA GLN A 401 29.41 13.84 13.65
C GLN A 401 29.35 12.34 13.33
N TYR A 402 28.83 11.95 12.15
CA TYR A 402 28.67 10.54 11.73
C TYR A 402 29.38 10.28 10.38
N PRO A 403 30.73 10.25 10.35
CA PRO A 403 31.53 10.20 9.11
C PRO A 403 31.48 8.86 8.37
N ASP A 404 30.95 7.82 9.02
CA ASP A 404 30.60 6.51 8.46
C ASP A 404 29.18 6.47 7.86
N SER A 405 28.44 7.59 7.93
CA SER A 405 27.04 7.72 7.50
C SER A 405 26.08 6.75 8.21
N GLN A 406 26.41 6.37 9.45
CA GLN A 406 25.53 5.62 10.35
C GLN A 406 24.95 6.60 11.38
N PHE A 407 23.71 7.02 11.16
CA PHE A 407 23.04 8.02 11.99
C PHE A 407 22.23 7.36 13.12
N PRO A 408 21.96 8.06 14.23
CA PRO A 408 21.24 7.47 15.36
C PRO A 408 19.84 6.96 14.98
N LEU A 409 19.55 5.72 15.38
CA LEU A 409 18.22 5.13 15.36
C LEU A 409 17.23 5.99 16.16
N GLY A 410 15.98 6.05 15.70
CA GLY A 410 14.85 6.46 16.54
C GLY A 410 14.50 5.41 17.60
N GLU A 411 13.48 5.70 18.42
CA GLU A 411 12.91 4.72 19.34
C GLU A 411 12.34 3.54 18.54
N CYS A 412 12.96 2.37 18.66
CA CYS A 412 12.56 1.16 17.96
C CYS A 412 11.64 0.30 18.82
N VAL A 413 10.37 0.21 18.43
CA VAL A 413 9.32 -0.56 19.09
C VAL A 413 9.07 -1.85 18.31
N GLU A 414 9.26 -3.00 18.97
CA GLU A 414 8.97 -4.31 18.37
C GLU A 414 7.47 -4.48 18.09
N TYR A 415 7.15 -5.20 17.00
CA TYR A 415 5.76 -5.59 16.73
C TYR A 415 5.32 -6.73 17.65
N VAL A 416 4.08 -6.67 18.13
CA VAL A 416 3.49 -7.65 19.04
C VAL A 416 2.40 -8.50 18.38
N GLY A 417 1.91 -9.51 19.09
CA GLY A 417 0.78 -10.34 18.63
C GLY A 417 1.08 -11.08 17.33
N SER A 418 0.15 -11.02 16.37
CA SER A 418 0.27 -11.65 15.05
C SER A 418 1.48 -11.17 14.24
N ASN A 419 2.00 -9.97 14.51
CA ASN A 419 3.13 -9.39 13.79
C ASN A 419 4.49 -9.62 14.48
N ALA A 420 4.56 -10.33 15.62
CA ALA A 420 5.81 -10.58 16.36
C ALA A 420 6.83 -11.50 15.64
N PHE A 421 6.44 -12.21 14.58
CA PHE A 421 7.39 -12.99 13.76
C PHE A 421 8.39 -12.11 12.99
N ARG A 422 8.08 -10.83 12.82
CA ARG A 422 8.84 -9.87 12.00
C ARG A 422 10.27 -9.66 12.50
N THR A 423 10.46 -9.55 13.82
CA THR A 423 11.77 -9.33 14.47
C THR A 423 12.78 -10.43 14.14
N THR A 424 12.33 -11.69 14.00
CA THR A 424 13.22 -12.84 13.76
C THR A 424 13.24 -13.32 12.31
N SER A 425 12.25 -12.97 11.49
CA SER A 425 12.19 -13.37 10.07
C SER A 425 13.45 -12.99 9.30
N ALA A 426 13.99 -13.94 8.53
CA ALA A 426 15.15 -13.69 7.66
C ALA A 426 14.78 -12.83 6.45
N GLU A 427 13.58 -13.04 5.89
CA GLU A 427 13.04 -12.26 4.77
C GLU A 427 12.89 -10.78 5.15
N LYS A 428 12.31 -10.49 6.32
CA LYS A 428 12.08 -9.11 6.77
C LYS A 428 13.38 -8.37 7.10
N ARG A 429 14.37 -9.07 7.68
CA ARG A 429 15.71 -8.51 7.90
C ARG A 429 16.46 -8.24 6.58
N GLU A 430 16.30 -9.08 5.56
CA GLU A 430 16.90 -8.81 4.23
C GLU A 430 16.19 -7.67 3.50
N MET A 431 14.85 -7.59 3.59
CA MET A 431 14.07 -6.48 3.04
C MET A 431 14.46 -5.13 3.67
N GLU A 432 14.65 -5.10 5.00
CA GLU A 432 15.20 -3.95 5.71
C GLU A 432 16.62 -3.59 5.24
N ARG A 433 17.50 -4.60 5.05
CA ARG A 433 18.86 -4.37 4.54
C ARG A 433 18.86 -3.69 3.17
N LEU A 434 17.91 -4.02 2.30
CA LEU A 434 17.73 -3.39 0.99
C LEU A 434 17.20 -1.94 1.08
N ALA A 435 16.40 -1.62 2.09
CA ALA A 435 15.85 -0.27 2.30
C ALA A 435 16.80 0.69 3.08
N SER A 436 17.91 0.16 3.63
CA SER A 436 18.85 0.87 4.51
C SER A 436 19.30 2.26 4.02
N TYR A 437 19.49 2.47 2.72
CA TYR A 437 19.89 3.75 2.13
C TYR A 437 18.88 4.89 2.40
N ASP A 438 17.59 4.61 2.39
CA ASP A 438 16.57 5.59 2.75
C ASP A 438 16.40 5.74 4.27
N TYR A 439 16.76 4.70 5.03
CA TYR A 439 16.68 4.72 6.49
C TYR A 439 17.78 5.61 7.09
N GLU A 440 18.99 5.63 6.53
CA GLU A 440 20.04 6.57 6.96
C GLU A 440 19.72 8.03 6.59
N LYS A 441 19.03 8.29 5.48
CA LYS A 441 18.56 9.65 5.14
C LYS A 441 17.59 10.20 6.18
N ILE A 442 16.55 9.42 6.52
CA ILE A 442 15.54 9.86 7.51
C ILE A 442 16.14 9.97 8.91
N ARG A 443 17.10 9.11 9.28
CA ARG A 443 17.85 9.22 10.55
C ARG A 443 18.73 10.48 10.59
N LYS A 444 19.42 10.84 9.51
CA LYS A 444 20.13 12.14 9.42
C LYS A 444 19.15 13.31 9.61
N ALA A 445 17.99 13.29 8.94
CA ALA A 445 16.97 14.33 9.09
C ALA A 445 16.44 14.42 10.54
N GLY A 446 16.14 13.28 11.17
CA GLY A 446 15.67 13.22 12.56
C GLY A 446 16.71 13.66 13.59
N GLU A 447 17.99 13.37 13.35
CA GLU A 447 19.09 13.82 14.20
C GLU A 447 19.32 15.33 14.08
N VAL A 448 19.26 15.89 12.87
CA VAL A 448 19.23 17.35 12.68
C VAL A 448 18.03 17.95 13.41
N HIS A 449 16.83 17.38 13.25
CA HIS A 449 15.62 17.89 13.90
C HIS A 449 15.76 17.92 15.45
N ARG A 450 16.27 16.83 16.06
CA ARG A 450 16.61 16.79 17.50
C ARG A 450 17.56 17.92 17.90
N GLN A 451 18.67 18.08 17.19
CA GLN A 451 19.68 19.09 17.53
C GLN A 451 19.18 20.53 17.30
N VAL A 452 18.37 20.78 16.28
CA VAL A 452 17.72 22.08 16.02
C VAL A 452 16.70 22.42 17.11
N ARG A 453 15.79 21.51 17.46
CA ARG A 453 14.78 21.82 18.49
C ARG A 453 15.40 22.00 19.87
N LYS A 454 16.43 21.22 20.20
CA LYS A 454 17.26 21.43 21.41
C LYS A 454 17.87 22.84 21.45
N TYR A 455 18.46 23.28 20.33
CA TYR A 455 18.99 24.64 20.19
C TYR A 455 17.92 25.72 20.36
N VAL A 456 16.71 25.56 19.80
CA VAL A 456 15.63 26.54 19.98
C VAL A 456 15.16 26.62 21.43
N GLN A 457 14.95 25.46 22.07
CA GLN A 457 14.58 25.37 23.48
C GLN A 457 15.60 26.09 24.39
N SER A 458 16.88 26.15 24.02
CA SER A 458 17.93 26.79 24.84
C SER A 458 17.92 28.33 24.82
N PHE A 459 17.11 28.98 23.97
CA PHE A 459 17.05 30.45 23.90
C PHE A 459 15.65 31.06 23.82
N VAL A 460 14.64 30.28 23.43
CA VAL A 460 13.28 30.78 23.18
C VAL A 460 12.61 31.23 24.48
N LYS A 461 12.03 32.44 24.45
CA LYS A 461 11.42 33.10 25.61
C LYS A 461 10.47 34.21 25.15
N PRO A 462 9.57 34.69 26.02
CA PRO A 462 8.75 35.87 25.73
C PRO A 462 9.61 37.10 25.42
N GLY A 463 9.10 37.97 24.55
CA GLY A 463 9.78 39.19 24.09
C GLY A 463 10.59 39.03 22.80
N LEU A 464 10.75 37.83 22.25
CA LEU A 464 11.32 37.60 20.92
C LEU A 464 10.27 37.76 19.82
N LYS A 465 10.66 38.31 18.66
CA LYS A 465 9.79 38.33 17.46
C LYS A 465 9.65 36.92 16.88
N MET A 466 8.47 36.56 16.38
CA MET A 466 8.25 35.27 15.72
C MET A 466 9.23 35.09 14.53
N THR A 467 9.45 36.16 13.77
CA THR A 467 10.39 36.20 12.63
C THR A 467 11.84 35.91 13.06
N GLU A 468 12.27 36.35 14.25
CA GLU A 468 13.61 36.05 14.78
C GLU A 468 13.73 34.56 15.14
N ILE A 469 12.70 33.99 15.79
CA ILE A 469 12.67 32.57 16.17
C ILE A 469 12.76 31.70 14.90
N CYS A 470 11.92 31.96 13.89
CA CYS A 470 11.95 31.24 12.62
C CYS A 470 13.31 31.38 11.91
N GLN A 471 13.83 32.59 11.72
CA GLN A 471 15.11 32.80 11.01
C GLN A 471 16.33 32.19 11.74
N ARG A 472 16.29 32.08 13.06
CA ARG A 472 17.35 31.41 13.85
C ARG A 472 17.25 29.89 13.77
N LEU A 473 16.04 29.34 13.79
CA LEU A 473 15.77 27.92 13.60
C LEU A 473 16.16 27.48 12.19
N GLU A 474 15.57 28.10 11.17
CA GLU A 474 15.74 27.75 9.75
C GLU A 474 17.22 27.78 9.35
N ARG A 475 17.97 28.80 9.80
CA ARG A 475 19.42 28.87 9.62
C ARG A 475 20.15 27.69 10.26
N LYS A 476 19.83 27.34 11.51
CA LYS A 476 20.47 26.21 12.21
C LYS A 476 20.17 24.87 11.54
N THR A 477 18.96 24.69 10.98
CA THR A 477 18.64 23.52 10.15
C THR A 477 19.56 23.42 8.92
N HIS A 478 19.75 24.52 8.19
CA HIS A 478 20.63 24.54 7.02
C HIS A 478 22.12 24.31 7.36
N GLU A 479 22.60 24.86 8.48
CA GLU A 479 23.95 24.60 9.01
C GLU A 479 24.14 23.13 9.39
N LEU A 480 23.21 22.53 10.15
CA LEU A 480 23.37 21.17 10.68
C LEU A 480 23.10 20.06 9.65
N VAL A 481 22.20 20.29 8.69
CA VAL A 481 21.92 19.32 7.61
C VAL A 481 22.99 19.36 6.50
N VAL A 482 23.76 20.44 6.40
CA VAL A 482 24.54 20.83 5.20
C VAL A 482 23.62 20.93 3.99
N ALA A 483 22.85 22.02 3.93
CA ALA A 483 21.85 22.20 2.87
C ALA A 483 22.48 22.27 1.47
N ASN A 484 21.91 21.53 0.52
CA ASN A 484 22.39 21.41 -0.86
C ASN A 484 21.21 21.31 -1.85
N GLY A 485 20.57 22.45 -2.13
CA GLY A 485 19.39 22.50 -3.01
C GLY A 485 18.30 21.53 -2.55
N LEU A 486 17.84 20.65 -3.45
CA LEU A 486 16.86 19.61 -3.12
C LEU A 486 17.47 18.38 -2.42
N GLU A 487 18.79 18.19 -2.40
CA GLU A 487 19.39 16.97 -1.79
C GLU A 487 19.36 16.99 -0.26
N ALA A 488 19.35 18.17 0.37
CA ALA A 488 19.27 18.33 1.82
C ALA A 488 18.83 19.76 2.14
N GLY A 489 17.94 19.93 3.12
CA GLY A 489 17.44 21.25 3.51
C GLY A 489 16.23 21.19 4.45
N TRP A 490 15.45 22.26 4.46
CA TRP A 490 14.11 22.27 5.07
C TRP A 490 13.16 21.30 4.34
N GLY A 491 12.25 20.67 5.07
CA GLY A 491 11.14 19.89 4.50
C GLY A 491 9.93 20.77 4.14
N PHE A 492 9.65 21.75 5.00
CA PHE A 492 8.61 22.78 4.86
C PHE A 492 8.93 23.94 5.85
N PRO A 493 8.23 25.09 5.78
CA PRO A 493 8.53 26.28 6.59
C PRO A 493 8.34 26.09 8.09
N THR A 494 9.00 26.92 8.92
CA THR A 494 8.77 26.86 10.38
C THR A 494 7.39 27.41 10.74
N GLY A 495 6.46 26.52 11.04
CA GLY A 495 5.22 26.83 11.75
C GLY A 495 5.53 27.30 13.17
N CYS A 496 4.88 28.39 13.58
CA CYS A 496 5.00 28.99 14.90
C CYS A 496 3.62 29.47 15.42
N SER A 497 2.59 28.64 15.21
CA SER A 497 1.16 28.98 15.33
C SER A 497 0.76 29.34 16.76
N LEU A 498 0.19 30.53 16.98
CA LEU A 498 -0.14 31.05 18.31
C LEU A 498 -1.61 30.82 18.72
N ASN A 499 -1.82 30.37 19.95
CA ASN A 499 -3.11 30.32 20.64
C ASN A 499 -4.19 29.53 19.88
N TRP A 500 -5.23 30.18 19.38
CA TRP A 500 -6.33 29.56 18.64
C TRP A 500 -5.95 29.14 17.21
N VAL A 501 -4.82 29.65 16.68
CA VAL A 501 -4.23 29.16 15.45
C VAL A 501 -3.55 27.83 15.75
N ALA A 502 -4.01 26.76 15.09
CA ALA A 502 -3.48 25.41 15.24
C ALA A 502 -2.19 25.22 14.41
N ALA A 503 -2.30 25.39 13.08
CA ALA A 503 -1.27 25.05 12.10
C ALA A 503 -1.12 26.14 11.01
N HIS A 504 -0.08 26.01 10.18
CA HIS A 504 0.21 26.83 8.99
C HIS A 504 0.39 28.36 9.18
N TYR A 505 0.59 28.86 10.41
CA TYR A 505 1.12 30.22 10.60
C TYR A 505 2.65 30.22 10.69
N THR A 506 3.28 30.92 9.76
CA THR A 506 4.64 31.44 9.86
C THR A 506 4.60 32.93 9.49
N PRO A 507 5.38 33.83 10.11
CA PRO A 507 5.37 35.25 9.79
C PRO A 507 5.77 35.52 8.33
N ASN A 508 5.12 36.50 7.71
CA ASN A 508 5.60 37.14 6.48
C ASN A 508 6.56 38.30 6.82
N TYR A 509 7.32 38.81 5.86
CA TYR A 509 8.10 40.04 6.09
C TYR A 509 7.17 41.23 6.37
N GLY A 510 7.45 41.95 7.45
CA GLY A 510 6.57 42.99 8.00
C GLY A 510 5.67 42.52 9.16
N ASP A 511 5.69 41.23 9.51
CA ASP A 511 5.06 40.75 10.74
C ASP A 511 5.88 41.16 11.98
N GLU A 512 5.24 41.96 12.83
CA GLU A 512 5.79 42.50 14.07
C GLU A 512 5.38 41.69 15.32
N THR A 513 4.77 40.51 15.15
CA THR A 513 4.31 39.67 16.26
C THR A 513 5.47 39.23 17.18
N VAL A 514 5.27 39.42 18.48
CA VAL A 514 6.21 39.09 19.56
C VAL A 514 5.58 38.02 20.45
N LEU A 515 6.34 36.97 20.77
CA LEU A 515 5.93 35.88 21.66
C LEU A 515 5.70 36.42 23.08
N GLN A 516 4.53 36.15 23.66
CA GLN A 516 4.15 36.54 25.02
C GLN A 516 4.31 35.39 26.03
N TYR A 517 4.22 35.71 27.32
CA TYR A 517 4.28 34.71 28.41
C TYR A 517 3.06 33.79 28.43
N ASP A 518 1.87 34.33 28.14
CA ASP A 518 0.61 33.61 28.09
C ASP A 518 0.28 33.03 26.71
N ASP A 519 1.22 33.02 25.77
CA ASP A 519 1.02 32.40 24.44
C ASP A 519 1.23 30.88 24.47
N VAL A 520 0.45 30.19 23.62
CA VAL A 520 0.57 28.77 23.31
C VAL A 520 1.03 28.61 21.86
N CYS A 521 2.34 28.50 21.67
CA CYS A 521 2.99 28.46 20.35
C CYS A 521 3.26 27.01 19.93
N LYS A 522 2.73 26.57 18.79
CA LYS A 522 3.15 25.30 18.17
C LYS A 522 4.38 25.57 17.34
N LEU A 523 5.51 24.94 17.68
CA LEU A 523 6.73 24.99 16.88
C LEU A 523 6.85 23.70 16.09
N ASP A 524 6.87 23.85 14.77
CA ASP A 524 6.58 22.81 13.80
C ASP A 524 7.49 23.06 12.58
N PHE A 525 8.37 22.12 12.22
CA PHE A 525 9.34 22.34 11.14
C PHE A 525 9.90 21.07 10.49
N GLY A 526 9.83 21.00 9.16
CA GLY A 526 10.38 19.86 8.42
C GLY A 526 11.90 19.92 8.25
N VAL A 527 12.56 18.76 8.34
CA VAL A 527 13.93 18.56 7.84
C VAL A 527 13.91 17.46 6.79
N GLN A 528 14.60 17.64 5.65
CA GLN A 528 14.65 16.61 4.61
C GLN A 528 16.07 16.30 4.14
N VAL A 529 16.29 15.02 3.81
CA VAL A 529 17.50 14.54 3.14
C VAL A 529 17.10 13.60 1.99
N GLY A 530 17.47 13.96 0.77
CA GLY A 530 17.19 13.21 -0.45
C GLY A 530 15.71 12.89 -0.64
N GLY A 531 14.83 13.81 -0.24
CA GLY A 531 13.37 13.68 -0.28
C GLY A 531 12.75 12.94 0.89
N ARG A 532 13.53 12.38 1.82
CA ARG A 532 13.01 11.77 3.05
C ARG A 532 12.85 12.87 4.10
N ILE A 533 11.60 13.23 4.38
CA ILE A 533 11.23 14.33 5.28
C ILE A 533 10.94 13.76 6.67
N VAL A 534 11.56 14.33 7.71
CA VAL A 534 11.07 14.23 9.08
C VAL A 534 10.15 15.41 9.33
N ASP A 535 8.91 15.05 9.65
CA ASP A 535 7.86 15.88 10.21
C ASP A 535 7.78 15.68 11.74
N CYS A 536 7.69 16.77 12.51
CA CYS A 536 7.75 16.76 13.97
C CYS A 536 7.51 18.16 14.57
N ALA A 537 6.61 18.22 15.54
CA ALA A 537 6.16 19.46 16.16
C ALA A 537 5.98 19.31 17.67
N PHE A 538 6.15 20.41 18.41
CA PHE A 538 5.86 20.48 19.84
C PHE A 538 5.29 21.84 20.25
N THR A 539 4.52 21.84 21.33
CA THR A 539 3.98 23.08 21.91
C THR A 539 4.97 23.72 22.88
N MET A 540 5.30 24.98 22.64
CA MET A 540 5.98 25.89 23.57
C MET A 540 4.95 26.76 24.29
N ALA A 541 4.98 26.75 25.62
CA ALA A 541 4.28 27.70 26.48
C ALA A 541 5.10 27.93 27.76
N PHE A 542 4.85 29.03 28.46
CA PHE A 542 5.59 29.39 29.68
C PHE A 542 4.71 29.38 30.94
N ASN A 543 3.40 29.66 30.80
CA ASN A 543 2.45 29.61 31.90
C ASN A 543 1.94 28.18 32.17
N GLU A 544 2.11 27.69 33.40
CA GLU A 544 1.71 26.35 33.85
C GLU A 544 0.22 26.03 33.74
N ARG A 545 -0.65 27.05 33.64
CA ARG A 545 -2.08 26.84 33.43
C ARG A 545 -2.42 26.04 32.16
N TYR A 546 -1.49 26.00 31.20
CA TYR A 546 -1.66 25.27 29.94
C TYR A 546 -1.18 23.81 30.02
N ASP A 547 -0.63 23.36 31.15
CA ASP A 547 -0.15 21.99 31.31
C ASP A 547 -1.18 20.93 30.89
N PRO A 548 -2.47 20.96 31.32
CA PRO A 548 -3.40 19.87 31.01
C PRO A 548 -3.74 19.74 29.52
N ILE A 549 -3.72 20.85 28.77
CA ILE A 549 -3.98 20.82 27.31
C ILE A 549 -2.73 20.48 26.51
N ILE A 550 -1.52 20.69 27.05
CA ILE A 550 -0.27 20.19 26.45
C ILE A 550 -0.13 18.69 26.74
N GLU A 551 -0.44 18.24 27.97
CA GLU A 551 -0.51 16.82 28.33
C GLU A 551 -1.53 16.07 27.48
N ALA A 552 -2.68 16.67 27.16
CA ALA A 552 -3.70 16.03 26.31
C ALA A 552 -3.20 15.71 24.89
N SER A 553 -2.52 16.64 24.19
CA SER A 553 -1.95 16.35 22.86
C SER A 553 -0.71 15.46 22.96
N GLN A 554 0.12 15.60 23.99
CA GLN A 554 1.23 14.67 24.23
C GLN A 554 0.75 13.22 24.46
N ALA A 555 -0.30 13.03 25.25
CA ALA A 555 -0.91 11.73 25.48
C ALA A 555 -1.60 11.20 24.22
N GLY A 556 -2.42 12.04 23.54
CA GLY A 556 -3.07 11.71 22.29
C GLY A 556 -2.09 11.23 21.22
N THR A 557 -1.02 11.98 20.99
CA THR A 557 0.04 11.61 20.03
C THR A 557 0.77 10.35 20.43
N ASN A 558 1.11 10.15 21.71
CA ASN A 558 1.75 8.91 22.14
C ASN A 558 0.81 7.69 22.08
N THR A 559 -0.50 7.85 22.28
CA THR A 559 -1.49 6.80 21.96
C THR A 559 -1.52 6.52 20.46
N GLY A 560 -1.58 7.55 19.61
CA GLY A 560 -1.54 7.39 18.15
C GLY A 560 -0.29 6.65 17.68
N VAL A 561 0.89 7.05 18.18
CA VAL A 561 2.18 6.40 17.91
C VAL A 561 2.20 4.97 18.45
N LYS A 562 1.55 4.66 19.58
CA LYS A 562 1.44 3.32 20.16
C LYS A 562 0.56 2.40 19.30
N GLU A 563 -0.64 2.83 18.92
CA GLU A 563 -1.59 2.04 18.13
C GLU A 563 -1.21 1.92 16.65
N ALA A 564 -0.40 2.85 16.12
CA ALA A 564 0.15 2.77 14.78
C ALA A 564 1.02 1.52 14.57
N GLY A 565 0.92 0.88 13.40
CA GLY A 565 1.66 -0.35 13.09
C GLY A 565 1.20 -0.96 11.78
N ILE A 566 1.96 -1.90 11.23
CA ILE A 566 1.54 -2.59 9.99
C ILE A 566 0.23 -3.34 10.27
N ASP A 567 -0.71 -3.26 9.33
CA ASP A 567 -2.09 -3.75 9.41
C ASP A 567 -3.02 -2.97 10.37
N ALA A 568 -2.57 -1.88 11.01
CA ALA A 568 -3.40 -1.06 11.90
C ALA A 568 -4.39 -0.18 11.12
N ARG A 569 -5.65 -0.16 11.56
CA ARG A 569 -6.76 0.56 10.89
C ARG A 569 -6.87 2.00 11.37
N PHE A 570 -7.02 2.94 10.45
CA PHE A 570 -7.11 4.37 10.77
C PHE A 570 -8.31 4.73 11.69
N GLN A 571 -9.48 4.12 11.47
CA GLN A 571 -10.64 4.29 12.35
C GLN A 571 -10.39 3.91 13.83
N ASP A 572 -9.47 2.96 14.09
CA ASP A 572 -9.17 2.50 15.46
C ASP A 572 -8.16 3.46 16.12
N ILE A 573 -7.11 3.84 15.39
CA ILE A 573 -6.11 4.83 15.80
C ILE A 573 -6.81 6.15 16.16
N GLY A 574 -7.69 6.66 15.29
CA GLY A 574 -8.42 7.90 15.55
C GLY A 574 -9.42 7.81 16.70
N ALA A 575 -9.99 6.63 16.97
CA ALA A 575 -10.84 6.43 18.14
C ALA A 575 -10.01 6.45 19.45
N ALA A 576 -8.85 5.78 19.47
CA ALA A 576 -7.97 5.74 20.65
C ALA A 576 -7.32 7.11 20.94
N ILE A 577 -6.93 7.85 19.91
CA ILE A 577 -6.48 9.25 20.04
C ILE A 577 -7.60 10.11 20.64
N GLN A 578 -8.82 10.02 20.11
CA GLN A 578 -9.95 10.80 20.61
C GLN A 578 -10.28 10.49 22.08
N GLU A 579 -10.39 9.22 22.43
CA GLU A 579 -10.62 8.77 23.82
C GLU A 579 -9.52 9.29 24.76
N THR A 580 -8.26 9.30 24.30
CA THR A 580 -7.15 9.86 25.07
C THR A 580 -7.28 11.38 25.25
N ILE A 581 -7.52 12.16 24.18
CA ILE A 581 -7.58 13.63 24.25
C ILE A 581 -8.84 14.12 25.00
N GLU A 582 -10.00 13.52 24.75
CA GLU A 582 -11.28 13.91 25.36
C GLU A 582 -11.43 13.42 26.82
N SER A 583 -10.45 12.66 27.34
CA SER A 583 -10.36 12.35 28.78
C SER A 583 -9.77 13.48 29.64
N TYR A 584 -9.23 14.54 29.02
CA TYR A 584 -8.63 15.69 29.72
C TYR A 584 -9.58 16.89 29.80
N GLU A 585 -9.44 17.68 30.85
CA GLU A 585 -10.07 18.99 31.01
C GLU A 585 -9.05 20.04 31.49
N ILE A 586 -9.38 21.32 31.30
CA ILE A 586 -8.52 22.45 31.68
C ILE A 586 -9.34 23.56 32.34
N GLU A 587 -8.89 24.06 33.49
CA GLU A 587 -9.46 25.25 34.11
C GLU A 587 -8.78 26.52 33.58
N LEU A 588 -9.57 27.45 33.03
CA LEU A 588 -9.11 28.76 32.60
C LEU A 588 -10.04 29.84 33.16
N ASN A 589 -9.47 30.77 33.91
CA ASN A 589 -10.14 31.93 34.50
C ASN A 589 -11.36 31.56 35.38
N GLY A 590 -11.24 30.54 36.24
CA GLY A 590 -12.33 30.10 37.13
C GLY A 590 -13.41 29.26 36.43
N LYS A 591 -13.12 28.71 35.24
CA LYS A 591 -14.04 27.85 34.49
C LYS A 591 -13.30 26.66 33.87
N THR A 592 -13.80 25.46 34.14
CA THR A 592 -13.39 24.21 33.48
C THR A 592 -13.91 24.13 32.04
N TRP A 593 -13.07 23.63 31.13
CA TRP A 593 -13.39 23.34 29.74
C TRP A 593 -12.95 21.90 29.40
N PRO A 594 -13.82 21.06 28.80
CA PRO A 594 -13.39 19.78 28.25
C PRO A 594 -12.50 20.02 27.02
N ILE A 595 -11.40 19.28 26.94
CA ILE A 595 -10.49 19.31 25.81
C ILE A 595 -11.04 18.40 24.69
N LYS A 596 -10.77 18.76 23.43
CA LYS A 596 -11.29 18.08 22.24
C LYS A 596 -10.19 17.88 21.22
N ALA A 597 -10.22 16.75 20.53
CA ALA A 597 -9.45 16.58 19.31
C ALA A 597 -9.98 17.52 18.21
N VAL A 598 -9.09 18.15 17.44
CA VAL A 598 -9.49 19.01 16.31
C VAL A 598 -9.90 18.13 15.13
N ARG A 599 -11.20 17.83 15.02
CA ARG A 599 -11.76 16.76 14.15
C ARG A 599 -11.59 16.92 12.64
N ASN A 600 -10.93 17.99 12.17
CA ASN A 600 -10.58 18.24 10.77
C ASN A 600 -9.11 18.62 10.58
N LEU A 601 -8.26 18.26 11.54
CA LEU A 601 -6.82 18.09 11.37
C LEU A 601 -6.49 16.61 11.55
N ASN A 602 -5.47 16.14 10.84
CA ASN A 602 -5.18 14.73 10.65
C ASN A 602 -3.70 14.56 10.29
N GLY A 603 -3.00 13.63 10.95
CA GLY A 603 -1.69 13.18 10.46
C GLY A 603 -1.79 12.53 9.07
N HIS A 604 -0.65 12.16 8.50
CA HIS A 604 -0.57 11.74 7.10
C HIS A 604 0.59 10.80 6.82
N SER A 605 0.46 9.99 5.76
CA SER A 605 1.60 9.32 5.16
C SER A 605 2.57 10.35 4.58
N ILE A 606 3.88 10.12 4.70
CA ILE A 606 4.92 10.96 4.08
C ILE A 606 5.52 10.22 2.88
N GLU A 607 5.58 10.89 1.73
CA GLU A 607 6.16 10.39 0.48
C GLU A 607 7.44 11.16 0.12
N ALA A 608 8.25 10.63 -0.82
CA ALA A 608 9.50 11.28 -1.20
C ALA A 608 9.25 12.64 -1.86
N TYR A 609 9.80 13.72 -1.27
CA TYR A 609 9.53 15.13 -1.64
C TYR A 609 8.06 15.56 -1.55
N ARG A 610 7.25 14.86 -0.76
CA ARG A 610 5.80 15.09 -0.66
C ARG A 610 5.33 14.86 0.78
N ILE A 611 5.12 15.96 1.51
CA ILE A 611 4.76 15.91 2.93
C ILE A 611 3.40 15.21 3.14
N HIS A 612 2.38 15.67 2.44
CA HIS A 612 1.06 15.03 2.38
C HIS A 612 1.01 13.95 1.28
N GLY A 613 1.34 12.70 1.64
CA GLY A 613 1.14 11.52 0.81
C GLY A 613 -0.33 11.12 0.62
N CYS A 614 -0.58 9.94 0.08
CA CYS A 614 -1.93 9.49 -0.30
C CYS A 614 -2.87 9.05 0.86
N LYS A 615 -2.38 8.94 2.10
CA LYS A 615 -3.18 8.47 3.26
C LYS A 615 -3.22 9.50 4.38
N SER A 616 -4.34 9.56 5.10
CA SER A 616 -4.55 10.43 6.26
C SER A 616 -4.88 9.62 7.52
N VAL A 617 -4.20 9.94 8.61
CA VAL A 617 -4.36 9.34 9.95
C VAL A 617 -5.29 10.25 10.77
N PRO A 618 -6.53 9.83 11.06
CA PRO A 618 -7.47 10.65 11.79
C PRO A 618 -7.14 10.69 13.28
N ILE A 619 -7.45 11.83 13.92
CA ILE A 619 -7.36 12.01 15.38
C ILE A 619 -8.72 11.93 16.08
N VAL A 620 -9.75 11.54 15.31
CA VAL A 620 -11.13 11.28 15.76
C VAL A 620 -11.67 9.99 15.16
N LYS A 621 -12.63 9.37 15.85
CA LYS A 621 -13.34 8.21 15.33
C LYS A 621 -14.13 8.59 14.07
N ASN A 622 -13.80 7.99 12.93
CA ASN A 622 -14.45 8.22 11.65
C ASN A 622 -14.87 6.88 10.99
N GLN A 623 -15.11 6.90 9.68
CA GLN A 623 -15.42 5.71 8.85
C GLN A 623 -14.28 5.37 7.89
N GLU A 624 -13.05 5.80 8.16
CA GLU A 624 -11.91 5.52 7.29
C GLU A 624 -11.50 4.05 7.42
N SER A 625 -11.56 3.34 6.30
CA SER A 625 -11.35 1.88 6.22
C SER A 625 -9.92 1.47 5.84
N SER A 626 -9.11 2.44 5.43
CA SER A 626 -7.70 2.24 5.09
C SER A 626 -6.85 1.89 6.32
N PHE A 627 -5.70 1.30 6.04
CA PHE A 627 -4.75 0.80 7.03
C PHE A 627 -3.31 1.16 6.66
N MET A 628 -2.45 1.03 7.66
CA MET A 628 -1.00 1.25 7.56
C MET A 628 -0.28 0.02 6.98
N GLU A 629 0.60 0.22 6.01
CA GLU A 629 1.33 -0.83 5.30
C GLU A 629 2.84 -0.84 5.63
N GLU A 630 3.52 -1.91 5.19
CA GLU A 630 4.94 -2.11 5.39
C GLU A 630 5.79 -1.15 4.54
N GLY A 631 6.76 -0.49 5.15
CA GLY A 631 7.66 0.46 4.50
C GLY A 631 7.12 1.89 4.40
N GLU A 632 5.89 2.16 4.85
CA GLU A 632 5.32 3.51 4.90
C GLU A 632 5.92 4.36 6.04
N PHE A 633 5.99 5.66 5.78
CA PHE A 633 6.38 6.71 6.72
C PHE A 633 5.11 7.49 7.09
N TYR A 634 4.97 7.92 8.34
CA TYR A 634 3.80 8.67 8.80
C TYR A 634 4.17 9.81 9.75
N ALA A 635 3.63 10.99 9.48
CA ALA A 635 3.36 12.01 10.47
C ALA A 635 2.24 11.52 11.40
N ILE A 636 2.56 11.32 12.67
CA ILE A 636 1.58 11.08 13.73
C ILE A 636 1.53 12.33 14.60
N GLU A 637 0.70 13.28 14.18
CA GLU A 637 0.37 14.51 14.89
C GLU A 637 -1.01 14.41 15.57
N THR A 638 -1.19 15.12 16.68
CA THR A 638 -2.52 15.36 17.25
C THR A 638 -2.68 16.77 17.78
N PHE A 639 -3.89 17.32 17.63
CA PHE A 639 -4.24 18.67 18.06
C PHE A 639 -5.33 18.63 19.13
N ALA A 640 -5.03 19.22 20.28
CA ALA A 640 -5.97 19.32 21.41
C ALA A 640 -6.43 20.78 21.59
N SER A 641 -7.74 21.01 21.66
CA SER A 641 -8.37 22.33 21.69
C SER A 641 -9.42 22.43 22.81
N ASN A 642 -9.46 23.54 23.55
CA ASN A 642 -10.57 23.86 24.45
C ASN A 642 -11.75 24.58 23.75
N GLY A 643 -11.62 24.84 22.44
CA GLY A 643 -12.57 25.59 21.61
C GLY A 643 -13.70 24.73 21.03
N LYS A 644 -13.90 24.81 19.71
CA LYS A 644 -14.88 24.03 18.96
C LYS A 644 -14.36 22.63 18.59
N GLY A 645 -13.05 22.39 18.69
CA GLY A 645 -12.41 21.19 18.16
C GLY A 645 -12.57 21.12 16.65
N TYR A 646 -12.47 22.27 15.97
CA TYR A 646 -12.63 22.40 14.52
C TYR A 646 -12.00 23.70 14.03
N VAL A 647 -11.15 23.61 13.01
CA VAL A 647 -10.43 24.76 12.43
C VAL A 647 -11.03 25.24 11.11
N VAL A 648 -10.87 26.53 10.81
CA VAL A 648 -11.15 27.16 9.52
C VAL A 648 -9.94 27.97 9.06
N GLU A 649 -9.82 28.22 7.76
CA GLU A 649 -8.82 29.16 7.22
C GLU A 649 -9.12 30.60 7.67
N ASP A 650 -8.12 31.28 8.23
CA ASP A 650 -8.17 32.70 8.65
C ASP A 650 -6.75 33.31 8.54
N LEU A 651 -6.63 34.61 8.80
CA LEU A 651 -5.38 35.39 8.76
C LEU A 651 -4.72 35.41 7.36
N GLU A 652 -3.47 35.91 7.28
CA GLU A 652 -2.76 35.97 6.01
C GLU A 652 -2.05 34.64 5.69
N CYS A 653 -2.34 34.08 4.52
CA CYS A 653 -1.67 32.88 4.00
C CYS A 653 -0.18 33.13 3.71
N SER A 654 0.69 32.43 4.42
CA SER A 654 2.15 32.48 4.29
C SER A 654 2.77 31.20 3.73
N HIS A 655 2.14 30.03 3.88
CA HIS A 655 2.60 28.74 3.37
C HIS A 655 2.03 28.43 1.98
N PHE A 656 2.86 27.84 1.11
CA PHE A 656 2.53 27.44 -0.25
C PHE A 656 3.29 26.16 -0.61
N MET A 657 2.75 25.33 -1.51
CA MET A 657 3.43 24.15 -2.02
C MET A 657 3.05 23.92 -3.48
N LYS A 658 4.00 23.47 -4.32
CA LYS A 658 3.66 23.06 -5.69
C LYS A 658 2.80 21.79 -5.62
N ILE A 659 1.69 21.76 -6.35
CA ILE A 659 0.83 20.56 -6.42
C ILE A 659 1.63 19.44 -7.09
N PHE A 660 1.74 18.29 -6.41
CA PHE A 660 2.69 17.22 -6.77
C PHE A 660 2.45 16.69 -8.20
N ASP A 661 1.20 16.33 -8.53
CA ASP A 661 0.78 15.89 -9.85
C ASP A 661 0.27 17.04 -10.76
N ALA A 662 0.73 18.27 -10.55
CA ALA A 662 0.31 19.42 -11.36
C ALA A 662 0.53 19.19 -12.87
N GLN A 663 -0.51 19.38 -13.67
CA GLN A 663 -0.40 19.31 -15.13
C GLN A 663 0.36 20.52 -15.67
N HIS A 664 1.02 20.35 -16.83
CA HIS A 664 1.76 21.45 -17.44
C HIS A 664 0.83 22.53 -18.02
N VAL A 665 0.65 23.63 -17.28
CA VAL A 665 -0.11 24.80 -17.73
C VAL A 665 0.82 25.82 -18.43
N PRO A 666 0.58 26.18 -19.70
CA PRO A 666 1.43 27.11 -20.44
C PRO A 666 1.22 28.58 -20.01
N LEU A 667 1.91 28.98 -18.95
CA LEU A 667 1.88 30.34 -18.38
C LEU A 667 2.29 31.41 -19.40
N ARG A 668 1.36 32.34 -19.69
CA ARG A 668 1.60 33.51 -20.56
C ARG A 668 2.31 34.67 -19.85
N VAL A 669 2.18 34.75 -18.53
CA VAL A 669 2.73 35.85 -17.71
C VAL A 669 4.19 35.56 -17.39
N LYS A 670 5.09 36.45 -17.86
CA LYS A 670 6.56 36.26 -17.72
C LYS A 670 7.02 36.14 -16.25
N SER A 671 6.45 36.94 -15.35
CA SER A 671 6.79 36.89 -13.91
C SER A 671 6.32 35.59 -13.26
N SER A 672 5.12 35.10 -13.57
CA SER A 672 4.63 33.80 -13.09
C SER A 672 5.51 32.65 -13.58
N LYS A 673 5.95 32.68 -14.85
CA LYS A 673 6.88 31.66 -15.38
C LYS A 673 8.26 31.71 -14.70
N ALA A 674 8.79 32.90 -14.42
CA ALA A 674 10.06 33.06 -13.70
C ALA A 674 9.95 32.60 -12.23
N LEU A 675 8.84 32.94 -11.55
CA LEU A 675 8.58 32.51 -10.18
C LEU A 675 8.41 30.99 -10.08
N LEU A 676 7.66 30.38 -11.01
CA LEU A 676 7.53 28.92 -11.07
C LEU A 676 8.89 28.24 -11.23
N HIS A 677 9.75 28.75 -12.13
CA HIS A 677 11.10 28.22 -12.29
C HIS A 677 11.93 28.32 -11.00
N THR A 678 11.81 29.43 -10.27
CA THR A 678 12.46 29.61 -8.96
C THR A 678 11.94 28.60 -7.92
N ILE A 679 10.62 28.37 -7.87
CA ILE A 679 10.00 27.37 -6.99
C ILE A 679 10.48 25.96 -7.35
N GLU A 680 10.50 25.60 -8.64
CA GLU A 680 10.93 24.29 -9.12
C GLU A 680 12.42 24.01 -8.84
N GLN A 681 13.27 25.04 -8.91
CA GLN A 681 14.71 24.90 -8.61
C GLN A 681 15.04 24.81 -7.12
N ASN A 682 14.30 25.52 -6.25
CA ASN A 682 14.66 25.65 -4.84
C ASN A 682 13.84 24.75 -3.90
N PHE A 683 12.59 24.43 -4.27
CA PHE A 683 11.67 23.66 -3.43
C PHE A 683 11.11 22.42 -4.14
N GLY A 684 10.97 22.45 -5.47
CA GLY A 684 10.43 21.34 -6.25
C GLY A 684 8.94 21.13 -5.94
N THR A 685 8.65 20.17 -5.06
CA THR A 685 7.31 19.87 -4.50
C THR A 685 7.26 19.98 -2.96
N LEU A 686 8.35 20.42 -2.32
CA LEU A 686 8.38 20.73 -0.89
C LEU A 686 7.58 22.00 -0.57
N GLY A 687 7.16 22.16 0.68
CA GLY A 687 6.51 23.37 1.17
C GLY A 687 7.48 24.55 1.25
N PHE A 688 7.00 25.75 0.94
CA PHE A 688 7.77 27.00 1.04
C PHE A 688 6.90 28.15 1.57
N CYS A 689 7.53 29.24 2.00
CA CYS A 689 6.83 30.44 2.45
C CYS A 689 7.30 31.71 1.71
N ARG A 690 6.55 32.81 1.89
CA ARG A 690 6.88 34.09 1.25
C ARG A 690 8.26 34.63 1.63
N ARG A 691 8.68 34.48 2.90
CA ARG A 691 10.01 34.91 3.37
C ARG A 691 11.11 34.28 2.51
N TRP A 692 11.06 32.97 2.27
CA TRP A 692 12.06 32.28 1.46
C TRP A 692 12.06 32.72 -0.02
N LEU A 693 10.91 33.11 -0.57
CA LEU A 693 10.87 33.74 -1.90
C LEU A 693 11.54 35.12 -1.90
N ASP A 694 11.31 35.94 -0.88
CA ASP A 694 11.92 37.26 -0.74
C ASP A 694 13.44 37.17 -0.46
N ASP A 695 13.87 36.17 0.32
CA ASP A 695 15.28 35.83 0.57
C ASP A 695 15.99 35.34 -0.73
N LEU A 696 15.26 34.68 -1.63
CA LEU A 696 15.66 34.38 -3.02
C LEU A 696 15.47 35.58 -3.97
N GLY A 697 15.31 36.79 -3.45
CA GLY A 697 15.23 38.05 -4.19
C GLY A 697 13.88 38.34 -4.86
N GLN A 698 12.87 37.47 -4.71
CA GLN A 698 11.57 37.57 -5.40
C GLN A 698 10.61 38.59 -4.74
N THR A 699 11.12 39.76 -4.34
CA THR A 699 10.47 40.83 -3.54
C THR A 699 9.16 41.43 -4.10
N ARG A 700 8.66 40.94 -5.24
CA ARG A 700 7.37 41.32 -5.86
C ARG A 700 6.55 40.10 -6.30
N HIS A 701 6.74 38.96 -5.66
CA HIS A 701 6.17 37.67 -6.06
C HIS A 701 4.63 37.60 -5.99
N LEU A 702 3.96 38.36 -5.09
CA LEU A 702 2.55 38.17 -4.73
C LEU A 702 1.58 37.96 -5.91
N MET A 703 1.61 38.82 -6.93
CA MET A 703 0.69 38.72 -8.07
C MET A 703 1.03 37.55 -9.01
N ALA A 704 2.32 37.19 -9.10
CA ALA A 704 2.77 36.01 -9.83
C ALA A 704 2.39 34.73 -9.07
N LEU A 705 2.56 34.70 -7.75
CA LEU A 705 2.19 33.59 -6.87
C LEU A 705 0.68 33.35 -6.90
N LYS A 706 -0.13 34.42 -6.79
CA LYS A 706 -1.58 34.33 -6.98
C LYS A 706 -1.93 33.74 -8.36
N ASN A 707 -1.22 34.12 -9.42
CA ASN A 707 -1.46 33.56 -10.75
C ASN A 707 -1.07 32.07 -10.86
N LEU A 708 -0.10 31.57 -10.09
CA LEU A 708 0.21 30.13 -9.99
C LEU A 708 -0.89 29.35 -9.21
N VAL A 709 -1.48 30.00 -8.19
CA VAL A 709 -2.65 29.48 -7.46
C VAL A 709 -3.89 29.45 -8.36
N ASP A 710 -4.19 30.55 -9.06
CA ASP A 710 -5.32 30.69 -10.01
C ASP A 710 -5.24 29.74 -11.24
N ASN A 711 -4.21 28.91 -11.34
CA ASN A 711 -3.96 27.96 -12.44
C ASN A 711 -3.66 26.53 -11.94
N ASP A 712 -3.96 26.23 -10.67
CA ASP A 712 -3.80 24.90 -10.06
C ASP A 712 -2.35 24.32 -10.15
N ILE A 713 -1.34 25.20 -10.11
CA ILE A 713 0.08 24.82 -10.10
C ILE A 713 0.64 24.81 -8.67
N VAL A 714 0.21 25.76 -7.86
CA VAL A 714 0.64 25.94 -6.47
C VAL A 714 -0.60 25.99 -5.58
N GLN A 715 -0.62 25.21 -4.51
CA GLN A 715 -1.67 25.26 -3.49
C GLN A 715 -1.26 26.21 -2.35
N PRO A 716 -2.12 27.16 -1.94
CA PRO A 716 -1.94 27.92 -0.71
C PRO A 716 -2.33 27.07 0.51
N TYR A 717 -1.67 27.30 1.65
CA TYR A 717 -2.01 26.69 2.92
C TYR A 717 -2.18 27.80 3.98
N PRO A 718 -3.40 28.36 4.13
CA PRO A 718 -3.66 29.42 5.10
C PRO A 718 -3.57 28.91 6.55
N PRO A 719 -3.30 29.80 7.53
CA PRO A 719 -3.38 29.49 8.96
C PRO A 719 -4.73 28.88 9.35
N LEU A 720 -4.69 27.73 10.04
CA LEU A 720 -5.88 26.97 10.41
C LEU A 720 -6.27 27.27 11.86
N CYS A 721 -7.44 27.87 12.05
CA CYS A 721 -7.85 28.57 13.28
C CYS A 721 -9.14 28.00 13.91
N ASP A 722 -9.10 27.63 15.19
CA ASP A 722 -10.31 27.39 16.00
C ASP A 722 -10.88 28.75 16.46
N ALA A 723 -11.95 28.76 17.24
CA ALA A 723 -12.61 29.97 17.73
C ALA A 723 -11.64 30.88 18.50
N LYS A 724 -11.52 32.14 18.07
CA LYS A 724 -10.66 33.15 18.69
C LYS A 724 -10.89 33.25 20.21
N GLY A 725 -9.80 33.17 20.98
CA GLY A 725 -9.82 33.10 22.44
C GLY A 725 -9.82 31.69 23.03
N SER A 726 -9.86 30.65 22.18
CA SER A 726 -9.44 29.29 22.55
C SER A 726 -7.91 29.14 22.47
N TYR A 727 -7.42 28.00 22.95
CA TYR A 727 -6.04 27.56 22.84
C TYR A 727 -6.02 26.18 22.19
N VAL A 728 -5.13 26.01 21.21
CA VAL A 728 -4.83 24.73 20.58
C VAL A 728 -3.37 24.37 20.88
N THR A 729 -3.10 23.10 21.18
CA THR A 729 -1.76 22.50 21.32
C THR A 729 -1.56 21.42 20.25
N GLN A 730 -0.31 21.17 19.87
CA GLN A 730 0.13 20.10 18.96
C GLN A 730 1.29 19.33 19.58
N MET A 731 1.37 18.04 19.27
CA MET A 731 2.54 17.20 19.48
C MET A 731 2.63 16.21 18.33
N GLU A 732 3.83 15.91 17.83
CA GLU A 732 4.00 15.05 16.65
C GLU A 732 5.32 14.29 16.60
N HIS A 733 5.25 13.07 16.03
CA HIS A 733 6.43 12.37 15.51
C HIS A 733 6.23 11.76 14.11
N THR A 734 7.26 11.86 13.27
CA THR A 734 7.46 10.90 12.18
C THR A 734 7.74 9.52 12.73
N ILE A 735 6.99 8.52 12.26
CA ILE A 735 7.29 7.10 12.41
C ILE A 735 7.59 6.44 11.06
N LEU A 736 8.33 5.34 11.11
CA LEU A 736 8.65 4.49 9.97
C LEU A 736 8.27 3.04 10.30
N LEU A 737 7.48 2.42 9.44
CA LEU A 737 7.00 1.05 9.60
C LEU A 737 7.96 0.06 8.91
N ARG A 738 9.14 -0.14 9.51
CA ARG A 738 10.18 -1.04 8.96
C ARG A 738 9.69 -2.49 8.94
N PRO A 739 10.18 -3.34 8.02
CA PRO A 739 9.79 -4.75 7.94
C PRO A 739 9.87 -5.53 9.25
N THR A 740 10.80 -5.16 10.16
CA THR A 740 11.04 -5.83 11.45
C THR A 740 10.45 -5.13 12.68
N CYS A 741 10.31 -3.79 12.68
CA CYS A 741 9.87 -3.00 13.83
C CYS A 741 9.34 -1.61 13.43
N LYS A 742 8.62 -0.94 14.33
CA LYS A 742 8.24 0.48 14.20
C LYS A 742 9.38 1.36 14.73
N GLU A 743 9.89 2.31 13.96
CA GLU A 743 10.91 3.26 14.41
C GLU A 743 10.34 4.68 14.46
N ILE A 744 10.36 5.29 15.65
CA ILE A 744 9.90 6.67 15.88
C ILE A 744 11.12 7.58 15.69
N VAL A 745 11.42 7.88 14.42
CA VAL A 745 12.70 8.45 13.98
C VAL A 745 12.98 9.84 14.59
N SER A 746 11.94 10.61 14.92
CA SER A 746 12.05 11.95 15.53
C SER A 746 11.94 11.97 17.06
N ARG A 747 11.85 10.82 17.75
CA ARG A 747 11.88 10.78 19.23
C ARG A 747 13.18 11.39 19.75
N GLY A 748 13.13 12.05 20.92
CA GLY A 748 14.30 12.53 21.65
C GLY A 748 14.13 12.35 23.17
N ASP A 749 15.06 12.90 23.95
CA ASP A 749 14.94 12.91 25.42
C ASP A 749 13.85 13.90 25.88
N ASP A 750 13.60 14.95 25.09
CA ASP A 750 12.70 16.07 25.38
C ASP A 750 11.21 15.71 25.29
N PHE A 751 10.83 14.91 24.30
CA PHE A 751 9.50 14.32 24.12
C PHE A 751 9.53 13.05 23.24
#